data_AF-U7NZ26-F1
#
_entry.id   AF-U7NZ26-F1
#
_cell.length_a   1.000
_cell.length_b   1.000
_cell.length_c   1.000
_cell.angle_alpha   90.00
_cell.angle_beta   90.00
_cell.angle_gamma   90.00
#
_symmetry.space_group_name_H-M   'P 1'
#
loop_
_entity.id
_entity.type
_entity.pdbx_description
1 polymer ?
#
loop_
_entity_poly.entity_id
_entity_poly.type
_entity_poly.pdbx_seq_one_letter_code
_entity_poly.pdbx_strand_id
1 'polypeptide(L)'
;MQESHTETPYTALGFYHKISQLRADTWNALKRDLGQLVRQEAGCPRARTLVKAVDVKLTRLEIIEDYHAFPSKEDFRHLWSLFDREEYALLEKVVKRLVRALISESYRRRHVDLSETDADAEDMETLDALNQLRRGHPASNSSAQPYFELLIVDNLSPQEEEVVREAFHNLRRPEDRFVYDVVTVRSFEDALIAVLVNPNIQACLIRYEFPYKSKYNLSALRNYLEGLSEQELENQSEADRSILLSSMIHELRPEIDQFLVTSGDVEATASRDIRHFNRIFYRETDYIEQHHTILRAIDNRYRTPFFDALREYSKKPTGVFHAMPISRGKSVTRSHWAGHMIDFYGINIFLAETSATSGGLDSLLQPFGPIKKAQEYAARAFGARQSFFVTNGTSTANKIVVQALVKPRDIVLIDRDCHKSHHYGMVLAGAHVSYLDSYPLNDYSMYGAVPLHEIKKTLLAYKRAGELDKVKMLLLTNCTFDGVVYNVRRVMEECLAIKPDLVFLWDEAWFAFASFNPTYRPRTAMHAARTLRDRYRSEAYREEYAAWKAEFDALDPDDDATWLERRLLPDPDAVRIRAYATHSTHKTLTSLRQGSMIHVYDQDFRQRVEAPFHEAYMTHTSTSPNYQILASLDVGRMQAEMEGFELVHAQVEAALSLREQLYTNPLLQKYFRVLKNSDMVPETYRESKVDSFYDPVTGWNQMEEAWARDEFVVDPTRVTIAIGATGVDGDAFKNEYLMNKYGIQINKTSRNTVLFMTNIGTSRGAIAYLLDVLIKLAKEFETRWEESSRPERKIIEHRVHSLTQELPPLPDFSRFHGAFRQCADTPQGDIRCAYFLAYDEENTEYLRFDNGALQAEMRQGRDVVSASFVIPYPPGFPVLVPGQVVSEEILAFLQALDVKEIHGYRPELGLLVFTEAALVDPAAG
;
A
#
# COMPACT_ATOMS: atom_id res chain seq x y z
N MET A 1 41.31 28.03 12.27
CA MET A 1 40.85 27.10 13.31
C MET A 1 39.53 26.53 12.81
N GLN A 2 39.63 25.44 12.06
CA GLN A 2 38.58 24.95 11.17
C GLN A 2 37.90 23.72 11.77
N GLU A 3 36.58 23.86 11.92
CA GLU A 3 35.53 22.86 11.68
C GLU A 3 35.84 21.42 12.12
N SER A 4 35.47 21.11 13.37
CA SER A 4 35.14 19.76 13.78
C SER A 4 33.83 19.34 13.09
N HIS A 5 33.92 18.61 11.98
CA HIS A 5 32.80 17.80 11.51
C HIS A 5 32.52 16.71 12.56
N THR A 6 31.55 16.98 13.42
CA THR A 6 30.94 16.02 14.33
C THR A 6 30.10 15.03 13.52
N GLU A 7 30.66 13.85 13.22
CA GLU A 7 29.96 12.65 12.71
C GLU A 7 29.00 12.01 13.77
N THR A 8 28.40 12.81 14.64
CA THR A 8 27.67 12.31 15.82
C THR A 8 26.20 11.94 15.64
N PRO A 9 25.41 12.34 14.60
CA PRO A 9 24.00 11.92 14.55
C PRO A 9 23.80 10.45 14.11
N TYR A 10 24.63 9.90 13.23
CA TYR A 10 24.39 8.63 12.55
C TYR A 10 24.83 7.37 13.33
N THR A 11 25.21 7.49 14.60
CA THR A 11 25.82 6.37 15.34
C THR A 11 24.84 5.53 16.16
N ALA A 12 23.66 6.06 16.49
CA ALA A 12 22.65 5.33 17.26
C ALA A 12 21.63 4.61 16.35
N LEU A 13 21.26 3.37 16.71
CA LEU A 13 20.28 2.54 15.98
C LEU A 13 18.93 3.25 15.73
N GLY A 14 18.53 4.20 16.58
CA GLY A 14 17.28 4.96 16.45
C GLY A 14 17.20 5.94 15.26
N PHE A 15 18.32 6.26 14.61
CA PHE A 15 18.34 7.10 13.41
C PHE A 15 18.08 6.32 12.11
N TYR A 16 18.18 4.98 12.18
CA TYR A 16 17.84 4.12 11.07
C TYR A 16 16.47 3.54 11.33
N HIS A 17 15.49 3.88 10.49
CA HIS A 17 14.18 3.25 10.56
C HIS A 17 14.30 1.73 10.35
N LYS A 18 15.22 1.27 9.47
CA LYS A 18 15.35 -0.15 9.09
C LYS A 18 16.79 -0.61 8.82
N ILE A 19 17.02 -1.92 8.98
CA ILE A 19 18.34 -2.57 8.99
C ILE A 19 18.93 -2.73 7.57
N SER A 20 18.10 -2.90 6.54
CA SER A 20 18.47 -2.91 5.11
C SER A 20 19.25 -1.65 4.68
N GLN A 21 18.72 -0.48 5.03
CA GLN A 21 19.37 0.81 4.77
C GLN A 21 20.69 0.90 5.53
N LEU A 22 20.66 0.56 6.82
CA LEU A 22 21.85 0.54 7.67
C LEU A 22 22.94 -0.36 7.08
N ARG A 23 22.58 -1.55 6.58
CA ARG A 23 23.48 -2.49 5.91
C ARG A 23 24.17 -1.83 4.71
N ALA A 24 23.38 -1.32 3.76
CA ALA A 24 23.89 -0.72 2.54
C ALA A 24 24.80 0.50 2.82
N ASP A 25 24.40 1.36 3.75
CA ASP A 25 25.18 2.55 4.09
C ASP A 25 26.46 2.19 4.85
N THR A 26 26.41 1.18 5.73
CA THR A 26 27.60 0.71 6.46
C THR A 26 28.63 0.11 5.51
N TRP A 27 28.21 -0.68 4.51
CA TRP A 27 29.10 -1.18 3.45
C TRP A 27 29.75 -0.07 2.64
N ASN A 28 28.96 0.92 2.22
CA ASN A 28 29.48 2.06 1.45
C ASN A 28 30.44 2.93 2.29
N ALA A 29 30.13 3.12 3.57
CA ALA A 29 31.00 3.82 4.51
C ALA A 29 32.30 3.05 4.76
N LEU A 30 32.24 1.73 4.93
CA LEU A 30 33.43 0.87 5.08
C LEU A 30 34.35 0.98 3.87
N LYS A 31 33.80 0.87 2.65
CA LYS A 31 34.55 1.07 1.40
C LYS A 31 35.23 2.44 1.34
N ARG A 32 34.51 3.50 1.72
CA ARG A 32 35.05 4.87 1.70
C ARG A 32 36.19 5.03 2.70
N ASP A 33 36.02 4.56 3.93
CA ASP A 33 36.99 4.74 5.01
C ASP A 33 38.26 3.90 4.76
N LEU A 34 38.11 2.68 4.24
CA LEU A 34 39.25 1.87 3.76
C LEU A 34 40.00 2.56 2.63
N GLY A 35 39.29 3.15 1.65
CA GLY A 35 39.93 3.89 0.56
C GLY A 35 40.64 5.16 1.02
N GLN A 36 40.22 5.77 2.13
CA GLN A 36 40.98 6.83 2.78
C GLN A 36 42.18 6.28 3.54
N LEU A 37 42.02 5.17 4.28
CA LEU A 37 43.05 4.54 5.10
C LEU A 37 44.25 4.10 4.25
N VAL A 38 44.02 3.45 3.11
CA VAL A 38 45.07 2.99 2.18
C VAL A 38 45.89 4.16 1.59
N ARG A 39 45.33 5.38 1.58
CA ARG A 39 46.02 6.59 1.09
C ARG A 39 46.79 7.35 2.19
N GLN A 40 46.65 6.97 3.46
CA GLN A 40 47.35 7.62 4.57
C GLN A 40 48.72 6.96 4.83
N GLU A 41 49.68 7.74 5.32
CA GLU A 41 50.93 7.21 5.84
C GLU A 41 50.70 6.39 7.12
N ALA A 42 51.37 5.23 7.21
CA ALA A 42 51.25 4.33 8.35
C ALA A 42 51.60 5.04 9.66
N GLY A 43 50.74 4.91 10.68
CA GLY A 43 50.98 5.44 12.01
C GLY A 43 50.58 6.91 12.24
N CYS A 44 50.07 7.63 11.23
CA CYS A 44 49.58 8.98 11.43
C CYS A 44 48.30 9.00 12.31
N PRO A 45 48.01 10.09 13.05
CA PRO A 45 46.83 10.17 13.92
C PRO A 45 45.52 9.88 13.17
N ARG A 46 45.42 10.32 11.91
CA ARG A 46 44.25 10.10 11.06
C ARG A 46 44.08 8.63 10.66
N ALA A 47 45.17 7.91 10.40
CA ALA A 47 45.14 6.48 10.11
C ALA A 47 44.62 5.68 11.33
N ARG A 48 45.06 6.02 12.55
CA ARG A 48 44.56 5.37 13.78
C ARG A 48 43.05 5.59 13.99
N THR A 49 42.55 6.79 13.69
CA THR A 49 41.10 7.07 13.74
C THR A 49 40.34 6.25 12.69
N LEU A 50 40.87 6.15 11.47
CA LEU A 50 40.25 5.37 10.40
C LEU A 50 40.24 3.86 10.71
N VAL A 51 41.31 3.31 11.28
CA VAL A 51 41.34 1.90 11.72
C VAL A 51 40.23 1.62 12.73
N LYS A 52 40.05 2.48 13.74
CA LYS A 52 38.93 2.37 14.69
C LYS A 52 37.57 2.49 14.01
N ALA A 53 37.45 3.40 13.03
CA ALA A 53 36.21 3.59 12.29
C ALA A 53 35.87 2.38 11.40
N VAL A 54 36.87 1.68 10.88
CA VAL A 54 36.74 0.42 10.12
C VAL A 54 36.33 -0.73 11.04
N ASP A 55 37.01 -0.89 12.18
CA ASP A 55 36.71 -1.90 13.21
C ASP A 55 35.24 -1.84 13.67
N VAL A 56 34.75 -0.64 14.00
CA VAL A 56 33.35 -0.42 14.39
C VAL A 56 32.37 -0.82 13.27
N LYS A 57 32.71 -0.57 12.00
CA LYS A 57 31.86 -0.91 10.85
C LYS A 57 31.87 -2.40 10.55
N LEU A 58 33.03 -3.06 10.64
CA LEU A 58 33.15 -4.51 10.50
C LEU A 58 32.35 -5.22 11.59
N THR A 59 32.50 -4.82 12.85
CA THR A 59 31.72 -5.35 13.99
C THR A 59 30.22 -5.19 13.76
N ARG A 60 29.79 -4.02 13.29
CA ARG A 60 28.38 -3.77 13.00
C ARG A 60 27.86 -4.65 11.87
N LEU A 61 28.63 -4.78 10.78
CA LEU A 61 28.22 -5.59 9.64
C LEU A 61 28.20 -7.08 10.00
N GLU A 62 29.14 -7.59 10.80
CA GLU A 62 29.14 -8.98 11.25
C GLU A 62 27.82 -9.37 11.92
N ILE A 63 27.25 -8.46 12.74
CA ILE A 63 25.93 -8.68 13.36
C ILE A 63 24.80 -8.70 12.33
N ILE A 64 24.85 -7.84 11.31
CA ILE A 64 23.79 -7.73 10.30
C ILE A 64 23.84 -8.90 9.31
N GLU A 65 25.03 -9.29 8.89
CA GLU A 65 25.24 -10.32 7.86
C GLU A 65 24.98 -11.74 8.38
N ASP A 66 24.89 -11.95 9.70
CA ASP A 66 24.40 -13.20 10.29
C ASP A 66 22.98 -13.57 9.83
N TYR A 67 22.20 -12.60 9.34
CA TYR A 67 20.83 -12.79 8.84
C TYR A 67 20.74 -12.85 7.31
N HIS A 68 21.86 -12.83 6.58
CA HIS A 68 21.93 -12.88 5.13
C HIS A 68 22.83 -14.02 4.65
N ALA A 69 22.52 -14.63 3.50
CA ALA A 69 23.37 -15.71 2.98
C ALA A 69 24.65 -15.20 2.31
N PHE A 70 24.60 -13.98 1.76
CA PHE A 70 25.71 -13.30 1.09
C PHE A 70 25.87 -11.84 1.60
N PRO A 71 27.08 -11.42 2.00
CA PRO A 71 28.30 -12.23 2.12
C PRO A 71 28.15 -13.34 3.17
N SER A 72 28.84 -14.46 2.98
CA SER A 72 28.78 -15.59 3.91
C SER A 72 29.54 -15.30 5.21
N LYS A 73 29.29 -16.10 6.25
CA LYS A 73 30.06 -16.04 7.51
C LYS A 73 31.55 -16.31 7.27
N GLU A 74 31.89 -17.13 6.28
CA GLU A 74 33.29 -17.39 5.88
C GLU A 74 33.93 -16.16 5.24
N ASP A 75 33.19 -15.48 4.35
CA ASP A 75 33.64 -14.21 3.76
C ASP A 75 33.97 -13.20 4.86
N PHE A 76 33.15 -13.11 5.91
CA PHE A 76 33.42 -12.24 7.05
C PHE A 76 34.66 -12.63 7.85
N ARG A 77 34.89 -13.92 8.10
CA ARG A 77 36.13 -14.40 8.74
C ARG A 77 37.35 -14.00 7.90
N HIS A 78 37.24 -14.04 6.57
CA HIS A 78 38.31 -13.59 5.68
C HIS A 78 38.55 -12.08 5.81
N LEU A 79 37.50 -11.25 5.84
CA LEU A 79 37.63 -9.81 6.07
C LEU A 79 38.32 -9.48 7.40
N TRP A 80 37.92 -10.15 8.48
CA TRP A 80 38.56 -10.00 9.79
C TRP A 80 40.02 -10.44 9.77
N SER A 81 40.33 -11.57 9.14
CA SER A 81 41.73 -12.01 8.99
C SER A 81 42.59 -11.01 8.22
N LEU A 82 42.06 -10.33 7.20
CA LEU A 82 42.80 -9.27 6.48
C LEU A 82 42.98 -8.02 7.34
N PHE A 83 41.96 -7.66 8.12
CA PHE A 83 42.01 -6.54 9.05
C PHE A 83 43.05 -6.75 10.16
N ASP A 84 43.03 -7.92 10.82
CA ASP A 84 43.94 -8.27 11.92
C ASP A 84 45.40 -8.39 11.50
N ARG A 85 45.65 -8.76 10.24
CA ARG A 85 47.00 -8.79 9.64
C ARG A 85 47.47 -7.43 9.13
N GLU A 86 46.66 -6.38 9.30
CA GLU A 86 46.90 -5.03 8.80
C GLU A 86 47.04 -4.96 7.26
N GLU A 87 46.46 -5.92 6.53
CA GLU A 87 46.49 -6.00 5.06
C GLU A 87 45.43 -5.08 4.41
N TYR A 88 45.39 -3.81 4.81
CA TYR A 88 44.31 -2.86 4.48
C TYR A 88 44.10 -2.66 2.96
N ALA A 89 45.16 -2.76 2.15
CA ALA A 89 45.06 -2.62 0.70
C ALA A 89 44.32 -3.79 0.04
N LEU A 90 44.52 -5.01 0.54
CA LEU A 90 43.79 -6.19 0.07
C LEU A 90 42.34 -6.15 0.58
N LEU A 91 42.15 -5.80 1.86
CA LEU A 91 40.82 -5.59 2.45
C LEU A 91 39.99 -4.57 1.65
N GLU A 92 40.58 -3.44 1.25
CA GLU A 92 39.90 -2.43 0.42
C GLU A 92 39.43 -3.02 -0.93
N LYS A 93 40.25 -3.86 -1.57
CA LYS A 93 39.88 -4.52 -2.85
C LYS A 93 38.71 -5.48 -2.66
N VAL A 94 38.78 -6.36 -1.66
CA VAL A 94 37.70 -7.33 -1.38
C VAL A 94 36.41 -6.60 -1.03
N VAL A 95 36.45 -5.58 -0.17
CA VAL A 95 35.27 -4.77 0.19
C VAL A 95 34.70 -4.02 -1.01
N LYS A 96 35.54 -3.48 -1.92
CA LYS A 96 35.06 -2.85 -3.17
C LYS A 96 34.28 -3.84 -4.04
N ARG A 97 34.78 -5.07 -4.17
CA ARG A 97 34.14 -6.14 -4.94
C ARG A 97 32.81 -6.56 -4.31
N LEU A 98 32.78 -6.75 -2.99
CA LEU A 98 31.56 -7.01 -2.22
C LEU A 98 30.50 -5.93 -2.44
N VAL A 99 30.87 -4.66 -2.25
CA VAL A 99 29.96 -3.53 -2.44
C VAL A 99 29.43 -3.47 -3.88
N ARG A 100 30.27 -3.77 -4.87
CA ARG A 100 29.84 -3.85 -6.28
C ARG A 100 28.87 -5.00 -6.52
N ALA A 101 29.12 -6.17 -5.93
CA ALA A 101 28.24 -7.33 -6.03
C ALA A 101 26.88 -7.08 -5.37
N LEU A 102 26.86 -6.42 -4.19
CA LEU A 102 25.64 -6.03 -3.50
C LEU A 102 24.84 -4.99 -4.28
N ILE A 103 25.48 -3.94 -4.83
CA ILE A 103 24.81 -2.89 -5.61
C ILE A 103 24.29 -3.43 -6.95
N SER A 104 25.04 -4.31 -7.61
CA SER A 104 24.65 -4.90 -8.91
C SER A 104 23.75 -6.12 -8.78
N GLU A 105 23.55 -6.61 -7.55
CA GLU A 105 22.90 -7.87 -7.20
C GLU A 105 23.45 -9.09 -7.96
N SER A 106 24.72 -9.05 -8.36
CA SER A 106 25.34 -10.13 -9.15
C SER A 106 25.40 -11.45 -8.39
N TYR A 107 25.47 -11.40 -7.06
CA TYR A 107 25.45 -12.57 -6.16
C TYR A 107 24.17 -13.42 -6.33
N ARG A 108 23.05 -12.81 -6.75
CA ARG A 108 21.79 -13.52 -7.03
C ARG A 108 21.87 -14.39 -8.29
N ARG A 109 22.90 -14.24 -9.13
CA ARG A 109 22.98 -14.91 -10.45
C ARG A 109 24.18 -15.82 -10.61
N ARG A 110 25.23 -15.59 -9.84
CA ARG A 110 26.49 -16.33 -9.95
C ARG A 110 27.23 -16.32 -8.62
N HIS A 111 28.09 -17.32 -8.43
CA HIS A 111 29.03 -17.35 -7.32
C HIS A 111 30.02 -16.18 -7.43
N VAL A 112 30.29 -15.52 -6.30
CA VAL A 112 31.24 -14.41 -6.19
C VAL A 112 32.39 -14.89 -5.31
N ASP A 113 33.47 -15.37 -5.92
CA ASP A 113 34.65 -15.82 -5.19
C ASP A 113 35.46 -14.63 -4.67
N LEU A 114 35.60 -14.50 -3.35
CA LEU A 114 36.33 -13.39 -2.73
C LEU A 114 37.81 -13.71 -2.42
N SER A 115 38.24 -14.95 -2.66
CA SER A 115 39.59 -15.44 -2.35
C SER A 115 40.62 -15.11 -3.43
N GLU A 116 40.19 -14.92 -4.68
CA GLU A 116 41.08 -14.66 -5.82
C GLU A 116 41.27 -13.16 -6.10
N THR A 117 42.54 -12.74 -6.25
CA THR A 117 42.96 -11.38 -6.66
C THR A 117 42.89 -11.12 -8.17
N ASP A 118 42.17 -11.96 -8.94
CA ASP A 118 42.38 -12.06 -10.39
C ASP A 118 41.77 -10.93 -11.22
N ALA A 119 42.56 -10.44 -12.18
CA ALA A 119 42.14 -9.43 -13.16
C ALA A 119 40.98 -9.92 -14.05
N ASP A 120 40.87 -11.23 -14.27
CA ASP A 120 39.81 -11.85 -15.07
C ASP A 120 38.41 -11.71 -14.42
N ALA A 121 38.34 -11.63 -13.10
CA ALA A 121 37.09 -11.42 -12.38
C ALA A 121 36.56 -9.98 -12.55
N GLU A 122 37.45 -8.98 -12.58
CA GLU A 122 37.11 -7.58 -12.85
C GLU A 122 36.61 -7.38 -14.29
N ASP A 123 37.23 -8.07 -15.26
CA ASP A 123 36.82 -8.04 -16.67
C ASP A 123 35.44 -8.67 -16.88
N MET A 124 35.15 -9.80 -16.21
CA MET A 124 33.84 -10.46 -16.27
C MET A 124 32.72 -9.66 -15.60
N GLU A 125 33.00 -8.95 -14.49
CA GLU A 125 32.03 -8.01 -13.89
C GLU A 125 31.77 -6.78 -14.76
N THR A 126 32.80 -6.32 -15.48
CA THR A 126 32.68 -5.20 -16.42
C THR A 126 31.91 -5.63 -17.67
N LEU A 127 32.11 -6.87 -18.14
CA LEU A 127 31.31 -7.50 -19.17
C LEU A 127 29.83 -7.61 -18.76
N ASP A 128 29.55 -7.93 -17.50
CA ASP A 128 28.18 -7.98 -16.97
C ASP A 128 27.54 -6.60 -16.88
N ALA A 129 28.27 -5.58 -16.42
CA ALA A 129 27.80 -4.19 -16.47
C ALA A 129 27.51 -3.75 -17.91
N LEU A 130 28.36 -4.13 -18.87
CA LEU A 130 28.15 -3.89 -20.30
C LEU A 130 26.95 -4.68 -20.86
N ASN A 131 26.75 -5.92 -20.43
CA ASN A 131 25.60 -6.74 -20.81
C ASN A 131 24.29 -6.16 -20.25
N GLN A 132 24.31 -5.62 -19.03
CA GLN A 132 23.20 -4.89 -18.44
C GLN A 132 22.87 -3.62 -19.25
N LEU A 133 23.88 -2.85 -19.62
CA LEU A 133 23.74 -1.64 -20.45
C LEU A 133 23.21 -1.94 -21.87
N ARG A 134 23.66 -3.02 -22.50
CA ARG A 134 23.22 -3.43 -23.85
C ARG A 134 21.78 -3.97 -23.89
N ARG A 135 21.23 -4.44 -22.76
CA ARG A 135 19.97 -5.20 -22.71
C ARG A 135 18.83 -4.47 -21.99
N GLY A 136 19.06 -3.25 -21.50
CA GLY A 136 18.03 -2.33 -20.99
C GLY A 136 17.40 -2.71 -19.64
N HIS A 137 17.37 -3.99 -19.26
CA HIS A 137 16.85 -4.43 -17.95
C HIS A 137 17.36 -5.81 -17.50
N PRO A 138 17.56 -6.05 -16.19
CA PRO A 138 18.02 -7.33 -15.66
C PRO A 138 17.03 -8.49 -15.87
N ALA A 139 15.73 -8.20 -15.96
CA ALA A 139 14.67 -9.17 -16.23
C ALA A 139 14.59 -9.67 -17.70
N SER A 140 15.42 -9.13 -18.60
CA SER A 140 15.49 -9.60 -20.00
C SER A 140 16.24 -10.93 -20.17
N ASN A 141 16.87 -11.43 -19.10
CA ASN A 141 17.47 -12.77 -19.08
C ASN A 141 16.38 -13.84 -18.96
N SER A 142 15.94 -14.37 -20.10
CA SER A 142 15.22 -15.65 -20.15
C SER A 142 16.03 -16.86 -19.64
N SER A 143 17.30 -16.66 -19.23
CA SER A 143 18.24 -17.70 -18.84
C SER A 143 18.77 -17.62 -17.40
N ALA A 144 18.42 -16.60 -16.61
CA ALA A 144 18.86 -16.52 -15.20
C ALA A 144 17.77 -17.06 -14.28
N GLN A 145 18.07 -18.11 -13.52
CA GLN A 145 17.18 -18.66 -12.50
C GLN A 145 16.92 -17.59 -11.41
N PRO A 146 15.68 -17.35 -10.97
CA PRO A 146 15.41 -16.45 -9.86
C PRO A 146 16.04 -16.98 -8.56
N TYR A 147 16.48 -16.06 -7.70
CA TYR A 147 17.18 -16.35 -6.45
C TYR A 147 16.27 -16.15 -5.22
N PHE A 148 16.43 -17.00 -4.20
CA PHE A 148 15.85 -16.78 -2.87
C PHE A 148 16.77 -17.31 -1.75
N GLU A 149 16.42 -17.06 -0.50
CA GLU A 149 17.13 -17.61 0.67
C GLU A 149 16.22 -18.53 1.50
N LEU A 150 16.79 -19.64 1.96
CA LEU A 150 16.18 -20.59 2.87
C LEU A 150 16.67 -20.30 4.29
N LEU A 151 15.75 -19.90 5.17
CA LEU A 151 16.03 -19.78 6.60
C LEU A 151 15.98 -21.15 7.26
N ILE A 152 16.99 -21.50 8.04
CA ILE A 152 17.02 -22.70 8.89
C ILE A 152 17.16 -22.25 10.33
N VAL A 153 16.20 -22.64 11.17
CA VAL A 153 16.18 -22.33 12.59
C VAL A 153 16.59 -23.58 13.37
N ASP A 154 17.83 -23.57 13.87
CA ASP A 154 18.44 -24.72 14.54
C ASP A 154 19.67 -24.31 15.37
N ASN A 155 19.92 -24.99 16.49
CA ASN A 155 21.06 -24.71 17.37
C ASN A 155 22.33 -25.44 16.91
N LEU A 156 22.80 -25.12 15.71
CA LEU A 156 23.97 -25.75 15.10
C LEU A 156 25.30 -25.12 15.55
N SER A 157 26.35 -25.94 15.63
CA SER A 157 27.73 -25.47 15.68
C SER A 157 28.17 -24.89 14.32
N PRO A 158 29.19 -24.02 14.26
CA PRO A 158 29.66 -23.46 12.99
C PRO A 158 30.03 -24.51 11.94
N GLN A 159 30.57 -25.66 12.37
CA GLN A 159 30.91 -26.77 11.48
C GLN A 159 29.65 -27.47 10.94
N GLU A 160 28.62 -27.66 11.77
CA GLU A 160 27.35 -28.25 11.33
C GLU A 160 26.57 -27.32 10.39
N GLU A 161 26.61 -26.01 10.64
CA GLU A 161 26.03 -25.00 9.73
C GLU A 161 26.63 -25.12 8.32
N GLU A 162 27.96 -25.30 8.22
CA GLU A 162 28.67 -25.48 6.96
C GLU A 162 28.29 -26.80 6.26
N VAL A 163 28.18 -27.89 7.02
CA VAL A 163 27.72 -29.19 6.50
C VAL A 163 26.30 -29.09 5.94
N VAL A 164 25.38 -28.42 6.63
CA VAL A 164 24.00 -28.23 6.17
C VAL A 164 23.96 -27.36 4.90
N ARG A 165 24.75 -26.27 4.87
CA ARG A 165 24.86 -25.40 3.69
C ARG A 165 25.36 -26.19 2.49
N GLU A 166 26.46 -26.92 2.64
CA GLU A 166 27.03 -27.77 1.59
C GLU A 166 26.07 -28.87 1.14
N ALA A 167 25.33 -29.49 2.06
CA ALA A 167 24.34 -30.51 1.71
C ALA A 167 23.26 -29.97 0.75
N PHE A 168 22.75 -28.76 1.00
CA PHE A 168 21.79 -28.12 0.10
C PHE A 168 22.43 -27.59 -1.20
N HIS A 169 23.66 -27.07 -1.14
CA HIS A 169 24.39 -26.62 -2.34
C HIS A 169 24.62 -27.78 -3.32
N ASN A 170 25.04 -28.93 -2.81
CA ASN A 170 25.31 -30.14 -3.61
C ASN A 170 24.06 -30.75 -4.27
N LEU A 171 22.86 -30.39 -3.80
CA LEU A 171 21.60 -30.84 -4.40
C LEU A 171 21.13 -29.98 -5.57
N ARG A 172 21.64 -28.75 -5.69
CA ARG A 172 21.23 -27.82 -6.76
C ARG A 172 21.64 -28.35 -8.12
N ARG A 173 20.75 -28.16 -9.09
CA ARG A 173 20.99 -28.58 -10.47
C ARG A 173 20.78 -27.43 -11.45
N PRO A 174 21.50 -27.41 -12.58
CA PRO A 174 21.28 -26.40 -13.64
C PRO A 174 19.84 -26.38 -14.18
N GLU A 175 19.12 -27.50 -14.11
CA GLU A 175 17.72 -27.62 -14.52
C GLU A 175 16.69 -27.10 -13.50
N ASP A 176 17.11 -26.79 -12.27
CA ASP A 176 16.19 -26.25 -11.26
C ASP A 176 15.59 -24.93 -11.75
N ARG A 177 14.34 -24.64 -11.38
CA ARG A 177 13.75 -23.37 -11.81
C ARG A 177 14.33 -22.17 -11.06
N PHE A 178 14.83 -22.41 -9.85
CA PHE A 178 15.29 -21.40 -8.91
C PHE A 178 16.67 -21.77 -8.37
N VAL A 179 17.45 -20.75 -8.02
CA VAL A 179 18.65 -20.89 -7.21
C VAL A 179 18.32 -20.37 -5.82
N TYR A 180 18.93 -20.92 -4.79
CA TYR A 180 18.80 -20.36 -3.45
C TYR A 180 20.10 -20.39 -2.69
N ASP A 181 20.17 -19.76 -1.53
CA ASP A 181 21.23 -19.98 -0.54
C ASP A 181 20.63 -20.16 0.87
N VAL A 182 21.44 -20.54 1.84
CA VAL A 182 21.00 -20.95 3.18
C VAL A 182 21.45 -19.93 4.22
N VAL A 183 20.51 -19.52 5.07
CA VAL A 183 20.74 -18.69 6.26
C VAL A 183 20.42 -19.51 7.49
N THR A 184 21.39 -19.69 8.38
CA THR A 184 21.26 -20.46 9.63
C THR A 184 21.21 -19.54 10.84
N VAL A 185 20.14 -19.64 11.63
CA VAL A 185 19.94 -18.90 12.87
C VAL A 185 19.68 -19.83 14.03
N ARG A 186 20.10 -19.43 15.23
CA ARG A 186 20.18 -20.33 16.40
C ARG A 186 19.03 -20.22 17.37
N SER A 187 18.24 -19.16 17.31
CA SER A 187 17.22 -18.89 18.32
C SER A 187 15.89 -18.44 17.72
N PHE A 188 14.86 -18.48 18.57
CA PHE A 188 13.54 -17.96 18.25
C PHE A 188 13.60 -16.48 17.85
N GLU A 189 14.30 -15.66 18.63
CA GLU A 189 14.46 -14.23 18.35
C GLU A 189 15.24 -13.97 17.05
N ASP A 190 16.33 -14.72 16.81
CA ASP A 190 17.12 -14.61 15.57
C ASP A 190 16.30 -14.94 14.32
N ALA A 191 15.38 -15.91 14.41
CA ALA A 191 14.48 -16.25 13.32
C ALA A 191 13.53 -15.11 12.98
N LEU A 192 12.94 -14.46 13.98
CA LEU A 192 12.07 -13.31 13.76
C LEU A 192 12.85 -12.11 13.20
N ILE A 193 14.08 -11.88 13.65
CA ILE A 193 14.97 -10.87 13.09
C ILE A 193 15.21 -11.14 11.62
N ALA A 194 15.65 -12.35 11.27
CA ALA A 194 15.95 -12.74 9.90
C ALA A 194 14.76 -12.46 8.98
N VAL A 195 13.56 -12.88 9.38
CA VAL A 195 12.32 -12.68 8.62
C VAL A 195 12.01 -11.19 8.37
N LEU A 196 12.30 -10.31 9.34
CA LEU A 196 12.03 -8.87 9.25
C LEU A 196 13.07 -8.08 8.45
N VAL A 197 14.34 -8.50 8.48
CA VAL A 197 15.45 -7.73 7.91
C VAL A 197 15.89 -8.24 6.54
N ASN A 198 15.65 -9.51 6.25
CA ASN A 198 16.08 -10.15 5.03
C ASN A 198 14.90 -10.46 4.07
N PRO A 199 14.67 -9.60 3.06
CA PRO A 199 13.61 -9.83 2.08
C PRO A 199 13.84 -11.06 1.19
N ASN A 200 15.09 -11.52 1.03
CA ASN A 200 15.41 -12.67 0.19
C ASN A 200 14.85 -13.97 0.76
N ILE A 201 14.54 -14.03 2.06
CA ILE A 201 13.97 -15.22 2.69
C ILE A 201 12.57 -15.45 2.09
N GLN A 202 12.41 -16.61 1.47
CA GLN A 202 11.15 -17.05 0.86
C GLN A 202 10.66 -18.41 1.41
N ALA A 203 11.51 -19.11 2.16
CA ALA A 203 11.17 -20.36 2.82
C ALA A 203 11.86 -20.45 4.19
N CYS A 204 11.22 -21.13 5.15
CA CYS A 204 11.74 -21.35 6.49
C CYS A 204 11.63 -22.83 6.89
N LEU A 205 12.73 -23.43 7.34
CA LEU A 205 12.83 -24.78 7.86
C LEU A 205 13.07 -24.70 9.37
N ILE A 206 12.08 -25.08 10.17
CA ILE A 206 12.11 -25.02 11.63
C ILE A 206 12.43 -26.42 12.17
N ARG A 207 13.51 -26.56 12.94
CA ARG A 207 13.83 -27.77 13.72
C ARG A 207 13.35 -27.60 15.17
N TYR A 208 13.52 -28.58 16.05
CA TYR A 208 12.91 -28.56 17.40
C TYR A 208 13.90 -28.13 18.50
N GLU A 209 15.21 -28.25 18.30
CA GLU A 209 16.23 -27.98 19.33
C GLU A 209 16.81 -26.56 19.22
N PHE A 210 16.03 -25.51 19.51
CA PHE A 210 16.57 -24.15 19.52
C PHE A 210 16.18 -23.32 20.76
N PRO A 211 17.11 -22.55 21.36
CA PRO A 211 16.82 -21.65 22.46
C PRO A 211 15.90 -20.50 22.07
N TYR A 212 15.28 -19.87 23.06
CA TYR A 212 14.45 -18.67 22.84
C TYR A 212 15.31 -17.43 22.53
N LYS A 213 16.30 -17.13 23.39
CA LYS A 213 17.06 -15.87 23.34
C LYS A 213 18.12 -15.82 22.24
N SER A 214 18.18 -14.68 21.57
CA SER A 214 19.29 -14.28 20.71
C SER A 214 20.55 -13.99 21.52
N LYS A 215 21.70 -14.12 20.87
CA LYS A 215 22.97 -13.59 21.39
C LYS A 215 23.00 -12.05 21.33
N TYR A 216 22.20 -11.44 20.46
CA TYR A 216 22.14 -10.02 20.21
C TYR A 216 20.95 -9.38 20.92
N ASN A 217 21.20 -8.35 21.72
CA ASN A 217 20.13 -7.56 22.32
C ASN A 217 19.72 -6.44 21.35
N LEU A 218 18.80 -6.73 20.44
CA LEU A 218 18.24 -5.74 19.52
C LEU A 218 17.00 -5.10 20.13
N SER A 219 17.14 -3.88 20.64
CA SER A 219 16.03 -3.10 21.22
C SER A 219 14.88 -2.85 20.24
N ALA A 220 15.12 -2.93 18.93
CA ALA A 220 14.12 -2.74 17.87
C ALA A 220 13.04 -3.82 17.80
N LEU A 221 13.26 -5.00 18.41
CA LEU A 221 12.29 -6.10 18.40
C LEU A 221 11.32 -6.09 19.58
N ARG A 222 11.59 -5.26 20.60
CA ARG A 222 10.79 -5.27 21.83
C ARG A 222 9.31 -5.11 21.54
N ASN A 223 8.94 -4.26 20.58
CA ASN A 223 7.54 -4.01 20.21
C ASN A 223 6.84 -5.23 19.58
N TYR A 224 7.57 -6.14 18.92
CA TYR A 224 7.00 -7.37 18.33
C TYR A 224 6.97 -8.55 19.31
N LEU A 225 7.71 -8.43 20.41
CA LEU A 225 7.79 -9.42 21.50
C LEU A 225 6.98 -8.97 22.73
N GLU A 226 6.35 -7.79 22.68
CA GLU A 226 5.51 -7.25 23.75
C GLU A 226 4.24 -8.10 23.94
N GLY A 227 4.05 -8.65 25.13
CA GLY A 227 2.92 -9.53 25.49
C GLY A 227 3.27 -11.01 25.62
N LEU A 228 4.49 -11.39 25.24
CA LEU A 228 5.02 -12.72 25.43
C LEU A 228 5.82 -12.78 26.75
N SER A 229 5.31 -13.50 27.77
CA SER A 229 6.03 -13.67 29.03
C SER A 229 7.28 -14.53 28.82
N GLU A 230 8.47 -13.94 29.02
CA GLU A 230 9.76 -14.63 28.89
C GLU A 230 9.79 -15.94 29.71
N GLN A 231 9.22 -15.92 30.92
CA GLN A 231 9.19 -17.08 31.81
C GLN A 231 8.22 -18.16 31.32
N GLU A 232 7.11 -17.81 30.68
CA GLU A 232 6.16 -18.81 30.18
C GLU A 232 6.68 -19.49 28.92
N LEU A 233 7.42 -18.76 28.08
CA LEU A 233 7.98 -19.26 26.81
C LEU A 233 9.24 -20.09 26.95
N GLU A 234 10.10 -19.77 27.92
CA GLU A 234 11.23 -20.63 28.27
C GLU A 234 10.76 -21.98 28.82
N ASN A 235 9.59 -22.01 29.48
CA ASN A 235 8.97 -23.21 30.06
C ASN A 235 8.09 -24.01 29.08
N GLN A 236 7.85 -23.51 27.86
CA GLN A 236 7.14 -24.28 26.82
C GLN A 236 7.99 -25.44 26.31
N SER A 237 7.33 -26.53 25.87
CA SER A 237 8.04 -27.61 25.21
C SER A 237 8.66 -27.14 23.89
N GLU A 238 9.73 -27.79 23.45
CA GLU A 238 10.39 -27.52 22.17
C GLU A 238 9.41 -27.53 20.98
N ALA A 239 8.46 -28.48 20.97
CA ALA A 239 7.43 -28.57 19.94
C ALA A 239 6.45 -27.38 19.97
N ASP A 240 6.09 -26.88 21.15
CA ASP A 240 5.20 -25.71 21.28
C ASP A 240 5.92 -24.43 20.79
N ARG A 241 7.22 -24.33 21.05
CA ARG A 241 8.06 -23.23 20.57
C ARG A 241 8.12 -23.18 19.04
N SER A 242 8.27 -24.32 18.36
CA SER A 242 8.23 -24.38 16.89
C SER A 242 6.87 -23.94 16.31
N ILE A 243 5.76 -24.33 16.94
CA ILE A 243 4.40 -23.95 16.50
C ILE A 243 4.16 -22.45 16.72
N LEU A 244 4.59 -21.92 17.86
CA LEU A 244 4.50 -20.49 18.14
C LEU A 244 5.34 -19.67 17.16
N LEU A 245 6.59 -20.08 16.92
CA LEU A 245 7.47 -19.41 15.96
C LEU A 245 6.81 -19.39 14.58
N SER A 246 6.23 -20.51 14.17
CA SER A 246 5.54 -20.61 12.89
C SER A 246 4.35 -19.64 12.77
N SER A 247 3.59 -19.51 13.85
CA SER A 247 2.45 -18.59 13.94
C SER A 247 2.92 -17.12 13.84
N MET A 248 4.00 -16.75 14.52
CA MET A 248 4.58 -15.40 14.45
C MET A 248 5.18 -15.09 13.09
N ILE A 249 5.90 -16.04 12.47
CA ILE A 249 6.41 -15.88 11.10
C ILE A 249 5.22 -15.68 10.14
N HIS A 250 4.14 -16.44 10.29
CA HIS A 250 2.94 -16.27 9.48
C HIS A 250 2.26 -14.91 9.69
N GLU A 251 2.23 -14.42 10.93
CA GLU A 251 1.69 -13.10 11.25
C GLU A 251 2.54 -11.96 10.71
N LEU A 252 3.86 -12.12 10.58
CA LEU A 252 4.76 -11.10 10.03
C LEU A 252 4.86 -11.16 8.50
N ARG A 253 5.10 -12.35 7.95
CA ARG A 253 5.30 -12.63 6.52
C ARG A 253 4.58 -13.92 6.11
N PRO A 254 3.24 -13.86 5.90
CA PRO A 254 2.42 -15.02 5.56
C PRO A 254 2.76 -15.65 4.21
N GLU A 255 3.53 -14.96 3.38
CA GLU A 255 4.03 -15.45 2.10
C GLU A 255 5.22 -16.40 2.22
N ILE A 256 5.90 -16.46 3.38
CA ILE A 256 7.01 -17.40 3.61
C ILE A 256 6.44 -18.81 3.75
N ASP A 257 6.91 -19.73 2.90
CA ASP A 257 6.59 -21.16 3.02
C ASP A 257 7.35 -21.76 4.21
N GLN A 258 6.65 -22.47 5.10
CA GLN A 258 7.21 -22.97 6.35
C GLN A 258 7.20 -24.49 6.40
N PHE A 259 8.28 -25.07 6.91
CA PHE A 259 8.48 -26.51 6.98
C PHE A 259 8.97 -26.90 8.37
N LEU A 260 8.47 -28.02 8.90
CA LEU A 260 8.90 -28.55 10.19
C LEU A 260 9.76 -29.78 9.98
N VAL A 261 10.88 -29.87 10.67
CA VAL A 261 11.68 -31.09 10.78
C VAL A 261 11.61 -31.56 12.22
N THR A 262 11.20 -32.81 12.43
CA THR A 262 11.09 -33.40 13.76
C THR A 262 11.65 -34.82 13.78
N SER A 263 12.31 -35.19 14.88
CA SER A 263 12.72 -36.56 15.19
C SER A 263 11.75 -37.28 16.14
N GLY A 264 10.74 -36.57 16.65
CA GLY A 264 9.75 -37.06 17.61
C GLY A 264 8.57 -37.81 16.97
N ASP A 265 7.52 -38.03 17.75
CA ASP A 265 6.27 -38.64 17.30
C ASP A 265 5.55 -37.70 16.31
N VAL A 266 5.75 -37.99 15.01
CA VAL A 266 5.18 -37.22 13.90
C VAL A 266 3.65 -37.29 13.94
N GLU A 267 3.08 -38.44 14.33
CA GLU A 267 1.64 -38.59 14.44
C GLU A 267 1.05 -37.69 15.54
N ALA A 268 1.70 -37.60 16.70
CA ALA A 268 1.29 -36.70 17.78
C ALA A 268 1.43 -35.23 17.39
N THR A 269 2.51 -34.85 16.69
CA THR A 269 2.72 -33.46 16.23
C THR A 269 1.74 -33.09 15.11
N ALA A 270 1.46 -34.01 14.18
CA ALA A 270 0.48 -33.83 13.12
C ALA A 270 -0.97 -33.74 13.62
N SER A 271 -1.25 -34.27 14.81
CA SER A 271 -2.55 -34.14 15.46
C SER A 271 -2.79 -32.78 16.13
N ARG A 272 -1.75 -31.94 16.24
CA ARG A 272 -1.85 -30.55 16.73
C ARG A 272 -2.19 -29.57 15.62
N ASP A 273 -2.42 -28.32 15.98
CA ASP A 273 -2.71 -27.24 15.02
C ASP A 273 -1.44 -26.77 14.27
N ILE A 274 -1.02 -27.57 13.29
CA ILE A 274 0.13 -27.34 12.41
C ILE A 274 -0.24 -26.59 11.13
N ARG A 275 -1.34 -25.80 11.14
CA ARG A 275 -1.95 -25.22 9.93
C ARG A 275 -1.04 -24.33 9.08
N HIS A 276 0.08 -23.86 9.64
CA HIS A 276 1.03 -22.97 8.99
C HIS A 276 2.19 -23.71 8.29
N PHE A 277 2.40 -25.00 8.60
CA PHE A 277 3.44 -25.80 7.95
C PHE A 277 2.95 -26.40 6.64
N ASN A 278 3.67 -26.13 5.55
CA ASN A 278 3.44 -26.73 4.25
C ASN A 278 3.70 -28.25 4.26
N ARG A 279 4.69 -28.71 5.06
CA ARG A 279 5.06 -30.13 5.22
C ARG A 279 5.85 -30.37 6.51
N ILE A 280 5.77 -31.59 7.04
CA ILE A 280 6.59 -32.10 8.14
C ILE A 280 7.53 -33.19 7.62
N PHE A 281 8.80 -33.16 8.05
CA PHE A 281 9.83 -34.16 7.77
C PHE A 281 10.23 -34.92 9.03
N TYR A 282 10.39 -36.24 8.94
CA TYR A 282 10.70 -37.15 10.07
C TYR A 282 12.20 -37.38 10.32
N ARG A 283 13.08 -36.85 9.45
CA ARG A 283 14.54 -37.04 9.53
C ARG A 283 15.28 -35.81 9.05
N GLU A 284 16.29 -35.41 9.81
CA GLU A 284 17.11 -34.23 9.52
C GLU A 284 17.93 -34.35 8.22
N THR A 285 18.29 -35.57 7.84
CA THR A 285 19.22 -35.87 6.74
C THR A 285 18.56 -36.14 5.39
N ASP A 286 17.23 -36.11 5.28
CA ASP A 286 16.55 -36.26 3.99
C ASP A 286 16.52 -34.93 3.20
N TYR A 287 17.71 -34.45 2.85
CA TYR A 287 17.87 -33.18 2.15
C TYR A 287 17.25 -33.21 0.74
N ILE A 288 17.17 -34.38 0.10
CA ILE A 288 16.58 -34.54 -1.25
C ILE A 288 15.08 -34.22 -1.21
N GLU A 289 14.35 -34.83 -0.27
CA GLU A 289 12.91 -34.58 -0.13
C GLU A 289 12.63 -33.13 0.27
N GLN A 290 13.45 -32.58 1.19
CA GLN A 290 13.38 -31.18 1.61
C GLN A 290 13.58 -30.23 0.42
N HIS A 291 14.66 -30.40 -0.35
CA HIS A 291 15.00 -29.60 -1.53
C HIS A 291 13.85 -29.55 -2.55
N HIS A 292 13.34 -30.71 -2.98
CA HIS A 292 12.25 -30.75 -3.97
C HIS A 292 10.93 -30.17 -3.43
N THR A 293 10.64 -30.36 -2.15
CA THR A 293 9.44 -29.79 -1.52
C THR A 293 9.52 -28.27 -1.46
N ILE A 294 10.68 -27.71 -1.09
CA ILE A 294 10.93 -26.27 -1.03
C ILE A 294 10.76 -25.65 -2.42
N LEU A 295 11.45 -26.18 -3.45
CA LEU A 295 11.34 -25.65 -4.81
C LEU A 295 9.89 -25.66 -5.34
N ARG A 296 9.13 -26.71 -5.04
CA ARG A 296 7.72 -26.81 -5.43
C ARG A 296 6.84 -25.77 -4.73
N ALA A 297 7.12 -25.46 -3.46
CA ALA A 297 6.38 -24.44 -2.72
C ALA A 297 6.61 -23.05 -3.34
N ILE A 298 7.88 -22.70 -3.60
CA ILE A 298 8.25 -21.46 -4.31
C ILE A 298 7.59 -21.39 -5.70
N ASP A 299 7.60 -22.49 -6.47
CA ASP A 299 6.95 -22.54 -7.79
C ASP A 299 5.45 -22.21 -7.73
N ASN A 300 4.73 -22.68 -6.70
CA ASN A 300 3.30 -22.43 -6.54
C ASN A 300 2.95 -20.95 -6.31
N ARG A 301 3.90 -20.13 -5.82
CA ARG A 301 3.74 -18.67 -5.70
C ARG A 301 4.23 -17.94 -6.94
N TYR A 302 5.36 -18.38 -7.49
CA TYR A 302 5.97 -17.79 -8.67
C TYR A 302 5.16 -17.95 -9.97
N ARG A 303 4.35 -19.00 -10.10
CA ARG A 303 3.59 -19.26 -11.33
C ARG A 303 2.61 -18.11 -11.66
N THR A 304 2.46 -17.84 -12.95
CA THR A 304 1.49 -16.89 -13.50
C THR A 304 0.59 -17.65 -14.47
N PRO A 305 -0.45 -18.36 -13.97
CA PRO A 305 -1.20 -19.31 -14.78
C PRO A 305 -1.73 -18.74 -16.10
N PHE A 306 -2.25 -17.52 -16.09
CA PHE A 306 -2.80 -16.88 -17.27
C PHE A 306 -1.72 -16.30 -18.18
N PHE A 307 -0.72 -15.60 -17.63
CA PHE A 307 0.37 -15.05 -18.44
C PHE A 307 1.21 -16.16 -19.09
N ASP A 308 1.52 -17.24 -18.36
CA ASP A 308 2.22 -18.41 -18.90
C ASP A 308 1.40 -19.04 -20.04
N ALA A 309 0.09 -19.22 -19.86
CA ALA A 309 -0.78 -19.74 -20.91
C ALA A 309 -0.81 -18.82 -22.14
N LEU A 310 -0.84 -17.50 -21.94
CA LEU A 310 -0.81 -16.50 -23.02
C LEU A 310 0.53 -16.53 -23.78
N ARG A 311 1.65 -16.66 -23.06
CA ARG A 311 2.99 -16.80 -23.63
C ARG A 311 3.13 -18.10 -24.43
N GLU A 312 2.58 -19.20 -23.94
CA GLU A 312 2.60 -20.47 -24.69
C GLU A 312 1.66 -20.42 -25.90
N TYR A 313 0.51 -19.75 -25.80
CA TYR A 313 -0.37 -19.50 -26.94
C TYR A 313 0.33 -18.66 -28.03
N SER A 314 1.04 -17.60 -27.66
CA SER A 314 1.68 -16.69 -28.62
C SER A 314 2.76 -17.40 -29.47
N LYS A 315 3.38 -18.47 -28.95
CA LYS A 315 4.34 -19.30 -29.68
C LYS A 315 3.69 -20.30 -30.66
N LYS A 316 2.43 -20.68 -30.44
CA LYS A 316 1.76 -21.71 -31.26
C LYS A 316 1.47 -21.21 -32.68
N PRO A 317 1.84 -21.96 -33.73
CA PRO A 317 1.43 -21.64 -35.10
C PRO A 317 -0.08 -21.86 -35.23
N THR A 318 -0.84 -20.76 -35.36
CA THR A 318 -2.32 -20.80 -35.41
C THR A 318 -2.82 -20.13 -36.68
N GLY A 319 -3.70 -20.83 -37.42
CA GLY A 319 -4.45 -20.24 -38.52
C GLY A 319 -5.62 -19.41 -37.97
N VAL A 320 -5.69 -18.13 -38.32
CA VAL A 320 -6.70 -17.20 -37.78
C VAL A 320 -7.80 -16.99 -38.83
N PHE A 321 -9.00 -17.49 -38.53
CA PHE A 321 -10.25 -17.20 -39.25
C PHE A 321 -11.28 -16.53 -38.32
N HIS A 322 -10.80 -15.94 -37.22
CA HIS A 322 -11.61 -15.25 -36.22
C HIS A 322 -11.84 -13.78 -36.61
N ALA A 323 -12.83 -13.12 -36.00
CA ALA A 323 -13.21 -11.72 -36.22
C ALA A 323 -12.18 -10.67 -35.71
N MET A 324 -10.88 -10.99 -35.75
CA MET A 324 -9.79 -10.14 -35.26
C MET A 324 -8.67 -10.05 -36.29
N PRO A 325 -8.72 -9.07 -37.22
CA PRO A 325 -7.72 -8.95 -38.30
C PRO A 325 -6.32 -8.63 -37.77
N ILE A 326 -6.24 -7.99 -36.59
CA ILE A 326 -4.98 -7.64 -35.91
C ILE A 326 -4.31 -8.82 -35.21
N SER A 327 -5.02 -9.93 -34.99
CA SER A 327 -4.46 -11.10 -34.29
C SER A 327 -3.22 -11.62 -35.03
N ARG A 328 -2.17 -11.85 -34.25
CA ARG A 328 -0.82 -12.20 -34.75
C ARG A 328 -0.19 -11.15 -35.67
N GLY A 329 -0.69 -9.91 -35.65
CA GLY A 329 -0.09 -8.74 -36.30
C GLY A 329 -0.15 -8.72 -37.82
N LYS A 330 -0.88 -9.66 -38.48
CA LYS A 330 -0.85 -9.79 -39.95
C LYS A 330 -1.38 -8.56 -40.70
N SER A 331 -2.44 -7.91 -40.19
CA SER A 331 -2.98 -6.69 -40.79
C SER A 331 -2.04 -5.49 -40.68
N VAL A 332 -1.16 -5.47 -39.66
CA VAL A 332 -0.24 -4.37 -39.37
C VAL A 332 1.10 -4.60 -40.06
N THR A 333 1.69 -5.80 -39.95
CA THR A 333 2.94 -6.19 -40.63
C THR A 333 2.88 -6.04 -42.15
N ARG A 334 1.72 -6.26 -42.76
CA ARG A 334 1.52 -6.15 -44.21
C ARG A 334 1.04 -4.77 -44.65
N SER A 335 0.78 -3.85 -43.71
CA SER A 335 0.32 -2.52 -44.03
C SER A 335 1.51 -1.63 -44.43
N HIS A 336 1.37 -0.91 -45.54
CA HIS A 336 2.33 0.11 -45.96
C HIS A 336 2.36 1.34 -45.03
N TRP A 337 1.34 1.52 -44.19
CA TRP A 337 1.17 2.71 -43.35
C TRP A 337 1.24 2.43 -41.86
N ALA A 338 0.80 1.24 -41.42
CA ALA A 338 0.62 0.93 -40.00
C ALA A 338 1.82 0.19 -39.37
N GLY A 339 2.88 -0.11 -40.14
CA GLY A 339 4.06 -0.85 -39.65
C GLY A 339 4.70 -0.23 -38.41
N HIS A 340 4.67 1.10 -38.27
CA HIS A 340 5.18 1.83 -37.11
C HIS A 340 4.58 1.37 -35.77
N MET A 341 3.39 0.76 -35.78
CA MET A 341 2.75 0.28 -34.57
C MET A 341 3.50 -0.93 -33.99
N ILE A 342 4.09 -1.76 -34.86
CA ILE A 342 4.93 -2.89 -34.45
C ILE A 342 6.30 -2.39 -34.00
N ASP A 343 6.86 -1.40 -34.68
CA ASP A 343 8.14 -0.81 -34.28
C ASP A 343 8.04 -0.18 -32.88
N PHE A 344 6.89 0.43 -32.57
CA PHE A 344 6.64 1.04 -31.27
C PHE A 344 6.34 0.02 -30.16
N TYR A 345 5.37 -0.89 -30.35
CA TYR A 345 4.93 -1.80 -29.27
C TYR A 345 5.69 -3.15 -29.23
N GLY A 346 6.37 -3.51 -30.32
CA GLY A 346 6.97 -4.83 -30.50
C GLY A 346 5.97 -5.91 -30.94
N ILE A 347 6.46 -6.95 -31.62
CA ILE A 347 5.60 -7.99 -32.23
C ILE A 347 4.84 -8.85 -31.21
N ASN A 348 5.38 -9.03 -30.00
CA ASN A 348 4.85 -9.98 -29.01
C ASN A 348 3.44 -9.63 -28.53
N ILE A 349 3.10 -8.34 -28.40
CA ILE A 349 1.75 -7.93 -28.00
C ILE A 349 0.70 -8.41 -29.02
N PHE A 350 1.04 -8.37 -30.31
CA PHE A 350 0.17 -8.81 -31.39
C PHE A 350 0.11 -10.34 -31.50
N LEU A 351 1.21 -11.05 -31.20
CA LEU A 351 1.21 -12.52 -31.15
C LEU A 351 0.39 -13.05 -29.98
N ALA A 352 0.34 -12.30 -28.88
CA ALA A 352 -0.51 -12.58 -27.72
C ALA A 352 -1.96 -12.15 -27.94
N GLU A 353 -2.29 -11.41 -28.99
CA GLU A 353 -3.65 -10.94 -29.25
C GLU A 353 -4.57 -12.08 -29.74
N THR A 354 -5.55 -12.41 -28.90
CA THR A 354 -6.45 -13.57 -29.08
C THR A 354 -7.74 -13.42 -28.27
N SER A 355 -8.66 -14.37 -28.41
CA SER A 355 -9.96 -14.37 -27.75
C SER A 355 -10.26 -15.71 -27.08
N ALA A 356 -11.30 -15.74 -26.23
CA ALA A 356 -11.68 -16.93 -25.47
C ALA A 356 -12.08 -18.13 -26.37
N THR A 357 -12.51 -17.87 -27.61
CA THR A 357 -12.92 -18.91 -28.57
C THR A 357 -11.74 -19.68 -29.18
N SER A 358 -10.51 -19.16 -29.06
CA SER A 358 -9.29 -19.77 -29.61
C SER A 358 -8.83 -21.02 -28.83
N GLY A 359 -9.45 -21.32 -27.68
CA GLY A 359 -9.14 -22.47 -26.83
C GLY A 359 -7.88 -22.28 -25.95
N GLY A 360 -7.91 -22.82 -24.74
CA GLY A 360 -6.75 -22.88 -23.83
C GLY A 360 -6.48 -21.65 -22.95
N LEU A 361 -7.19 -20.55 -23.12
CA LEU A 361 -7.03 -19.31 -22.31
C LEU A 361 -8.22 -18.99 -21.40
N ASP A 362 -9.33 -19.72 -21.52
CA ASP A 362 -10.54 -19.58 -20.70
C ASP A 362 -11.29 -18.22 -20.91
N SER A 363 -12.52 -18.12 -20.39
CA SER A 363 -13.36 -16.92 -20.48
C SER A 363 -13.32 -16.13 -19.18
N LEU A 364 -13.10 -14.81 -19.24
CA LEU A 364 -13.16 -13.97 -18.05
C LEU A 364 -14.56 -13.95 -17.41
N LEU A 365 -15.61 -14.07 -18.22
CA LEU A 365 -17.00 -14.05 -17.76
C LEU A 365 -17.41 -15.35 -17.06
N GLN A 366 -16.74 -16.46 -17.38
CA GLN A 366 -17.00 -17.77 -16.77
C GLN A 366 -15.69 -18.55 -16.65
N PRO A 367 -14.81 -18.18 -15.70
CA PRO A 367 -13.47 -18.73 -15.63
C PRO A 367 -13.48 -20.15 -15.03
N PHE A 368 -12.89 -21.11 -15.74
CA PHE A 368 -12.68 -22.51 -15.33
C PHE A 368 -11.22 -23.01 -15.43
N GLY A 369 -10.32 -22.23 -16.00
CA GLY A 369 -8.96 -22.61 -16.41
C GLY A 369 -7.89 -21.64 -15.90
N PRO A 370 -6.97 -21.14 -16.76
CA PRO A 370 -5.88 -20.26 -16.34
C PRO A 370 -6.32 -18.99 -15.61
N ILE A 371 -7.40 -18.35 -16.06
CA ILE A 371 -7.95 -17.15 -15.40
C ILE A 371 -8.44 -17.48 -13.99
N LYS A 372 -9.18 -18.60 -13.83
CA LYS A 372 -9.67 -19.06 -12.53
C LYS A 372 -8.52 -19.28 -11.55
N LYS A 373 -7.46 -19.96 -11.99
CA LYS A 373 -6.26 -20.20 -11.17
C LYS A 373 -5.54 -18.90 -10.80
N ALA A 374 -5.43 -17.95 -11.74
CA ALA A 374 -4.84 -16.64 -11.46
C ALA A 374 -5.66 -15.86 -10.41
N GLN A 375 -6.99 -15.93 -10.47
CA GLN A 375 -7.89 -15.35 -9.48
C GLN A 375 -7.77 -16.05 -8.10
N GLU A 376 -7.61 -17.37 -8.06
CA GLU A 376 -7.35 -18.12 -6.82
C GLU A 376 -6.00 -17.74 -6.18
N TYR A 377 -4.97 -17.55 -7.00
CA TYR A 377 -3.66 -17.09 -6.52
C TYR A 377 -3.74 -15.65 -6.01
N ALA A 378 -4.51 -14.78 -6.66
CA ALA A 378 -4.80 -13.45 -6.13
C ALA A 378 -5.59 -13.49 -4.82
N ALA A 379 -6.56 -14.39 -4.67
CA ALA A 379 -7.28 -14.55 -3.40
C ALA A 379 -6.33 -14.96 -2.26
N ARG A 380 -5.41 -15.89 -2.53
CA ARG A 380 -4.36 -16.28 -1.57
C ARG A 380 -3.47 -15.09 -1.19
N ALA A 381 -2.87 -14.42 -2.18
CA ALA A 381 -1.90 -13.35 -1.97
C ALA A 381 -2.46 -12.17 -1.15
N PHE A 382 -3.72 -11.80 -1.38
CA PHE A 382 -4.38 -10.69 -0.70
C PHE A 382 -5.23 -11.13 0.52
N GLY A 383 -5.17 -12.41 0.89
CA GLY A 383 -5.89 -12.96 2.03
C GLY A 383 -7.42 -13.03 1.90
N ALA A 384 -7.95 -12.83 0.70
CA ALA A 384 -9.38 -12.89 0.39
C ALA A 384 -9.89 -14.33 0.27
N ARG A 385 -11.22 -14.53 0.34
CA ARG A 385 -11.82 -15.83 0.00
C ARG A 385 -11.94 -16.03 -1.50
N GLN A 386 -12.24 -14.95 -2.22
CA GLN A 386 -12.35 -14.90 -3.67
C GLN A 386 -11.78 -13.58 -4.17
N SER A 387 -11.21 -13.60 -5.37
CA SER A 387 -10.74 -12.41 -6.07
C SER A 387 -11.24 -12.43 -7.51
N PHE A 388 -11.58 -11.26 -8.04
CA PHE A 388 -12.03 -11.09 -9.41
C PHE A 388 -11.17 -10.05 -10.12
N PHE A 389 -10.73 -10.34 -11.33
CA PHE A 389 -9.97 -9.38 -12.15
C PHE A 389 -10.93 -8.45 -12.89
N VAL A 390 -10.61 -7.18 -12.99
CA VAL A 390 -11.43 -6.16 -13.65
C VAL A 390 -10.54 -5.40 -14.64
N THR A 391 -10.99 -5.29 -15.89
CA THR A 391 -10.21 -4.67 -16.99
C THR A 391 -10.65 -3.25 -17.33
N ASN A 392 -11.51 -2.63 -16.51
CA ASN A 392 -11.99 -1.27 -16.70
C ASN A 392 -11.88 -0.40 -15.43
N GLY A 393 -10.84 -0.67 -14.65
CA GLY A 393 -10.44 0.05 -13.44
C GLY A 393 -11.37 -0.15 -12.25
N THR A 394 -10.94 0.35 -11.10
CA THR A 394 -11.70 0.30 -9.84
C THR A 394 -13.03 1.05 -9.93
N SER A 395 -13.11 2.06 -10.80
CA SER A 395 -14.38 2.71 -11.13
C SER A 395 -15.47 1.71 -11.53
N THR A 396 -15.10 0.62 -12.19
CA THR A 396 -16.01 -0.46 -12.59
C THR A 396 -16.17 -1.49 -11.48
N ALA A 397 -15.07 -1.83 -10.79
CA ALA A 397 -15.09 -2.72 -9.62
C ALA A 397 -16.10 -2.25 -8.56
N ASN A 398 -16.10 -0.95 -8.24
CA ASN A 398 -17.03 -0.32 -7.31
C ASN A 398 -18.49 -0.52 -7.72
N LYS A 399 -18.81 -0.32 -9.00
CA LYS A 399 -20.17 -0.50 -9.52
C LYS A 399 -20.62 -1.96 -9.46
N ILE A 400 -19.73 -2.90 -9.76
CA ILE A 400 -20.00 -4.34 -9.65
C ILE A 400 -20.39 -4.71 -8.22
N VAL A 401 -19.59 -4.29 -7.23
CA VAL A 401 -19.86 -4.60 -5.82
C VAL A 401 -21.19 -3.98 -5.37
N VAL A 402 -21.42 -2.70 -5.68
CA VAL A 402 -22.67 -2.00 -5.32
C VAL A 402 -23.88 -2.68 -5.96
N GLN A 403 -23.87 -2.90 -7.28
CA GLN A 403 -24.98 -3.53 -7.99
C GLN A 403 -25.26 -4.96 -7.52
N ALA A 404 -24.21 -5.70 -7.11
CA ALA A 404 -24.37 -7.08 -6.62
C ALA A 404 -25.07 -7.17 -5.25
N LEU A 405 -24.93 -6.14 -4.41
CA LEU A 405 -25.25 -6.21 -2.98
C LEU A 405 -26.41 -5.31 -2.56
N VAL A 406 -26.71 -4.29 -3.35
CA VAL A 406 -27.67 -3.23 -3.05
C VAL A 406 -28.87 -3.33 -3.99
N LYS A 407 -30.06 -3.32 -3.41
CA LYS A 407 -31.34 -3.29 -4.15
C LYS A 407 -31.87 -1.86 -4.23
N PRO A 408 -32.80 -1.58 -5.16
CA PRO A 408 -33.49 -0.30 -5.18
C PRO A 408 -34.10 0.02 -3.80
N ARG A 409 -33.89 1.25 -3.32
CA ARG A 409 -34.34 1.80 -2.03
C ARG A 409 -33.59 1.30 -0.78
N ASP A 410 -32.63 0.38 -0.91
CA ASP A 410 -31.68 0.11 0.17
C ASP A 410 -30.90 1.39 0.50
N ILE A 411 -30.54 1.56 1.77
CA ILE A 411 -29.77 2.72 2.25
C ILE A 411 -28.29 2.35 2.28
N VAL A 412 -27.46 3.21 1.69
CA VAL A 412 -26.00 3.09 1.73
C VAL A 412 -25.43 4.28 2.47
N LEU A 413 -24.67 4.00 3.53
CA LEU A 413 -23.86 5.00 4.23
C LEU A 413 -22.55 5.15 3.47
N ILE A 414 -22.18 6.37 3.11
CA ILE A 414 -21.03 6.61 2.23
C ILE A 414 -20.20 7.80 2.70
N ASP A 415 -18.88 7.63 2.67
CA ASP A 415 -17.92 8.72 2.82
C ASP A 415 -18.18 9.83 1.79
N ARG A 416 -18.26 11.09 2.24
CA ARG A 416 -18.46 12.23 1.34
C ARG A 416 -17.28 12.43 0.38
N ASP A 417 -16.04 12.20 0.83
CA ASP A 417 -14.83 12.31 0.00
C ASP A 417 -14.54 10.98 -0.72
N CYS A 418 -15.57 10.43 -1.36
CA CYS A 418 -15.46 9.20 -2.13
C CYS A 418 -15.35 9.47 -3.63
N HIS A 419 -14.82 8.48 -4.35
CA HIS A 419 -14.64 8.60 -5.79
C HIS A 419 -16.00 8.59 -6.52
N LYS A 420 -16.14 9.43 -7.56
CA LYS A 420 -17.36 9.60 -8.37
C LYS A 420 -18.03 8.30 -8.83
N SER A 421 -17.27 7.22 -8.99
CA SER A 421 -17.79 5.89 -9.36
C SER A 421 -18.82 5.33 -8.41
N HIS A 422 -18.71 5.62 -7.11
CA HIS A 422 -19.64 5.10 -6.11
C HIS A 422 -21.02 5.69 -6.30
N HIS A 423 -21.12 7.00 -6.50
CA HIS A 423 -22.40 7.67 -6.81
C HIS A 423 -23.05 7.11 -8.08
N TYR A 424 -22.28 6.85 -9.14
CA TYR A 424 -22.82 6.17 -10.32
C TYR A 424 -23.29 4.75 -10.02
N GLY A 425 -22.58 4.01 -9.15
CA GLY A 425 -23.04 2.72 -8.65
C GLY A 425 -24.39 2.82 -7.93
N MET A 426 -24.56 3.84 -7.07
CA MET A 426 -25.81 4.08 -6.35
C MET A 426 -26.96 4.47 -7.28
N VAL A 427 -26.70 5.34 -8.27
CA VAL A 427 -27.68 5.69 -9.32
C VAL A 427 -28.13 4.43 -10.07
N LEU A 428 -27.19 3.59 -10.49
CA LEU A 428 -27.50 2.37 -11.24
C LEU A 428 -28.27 1.34 -10.40
N ALA A 429 -27.88 1.15 -9.14
CA ALA A 429 -28.55 0.24 -8.21
C ALA A 429 -29.89 0.78 -7.67
N GLY A 430 -30.12 2.10 -7.76
CA GLY A 430 -31.29 2.77 -7.18
C GLY A 430 -31.24 2.87 -5.66
N ALA A 431 -30.04 2.99 -5.09
CA ALA A 431 -29.83 3.12 -3.66
C ALA A 431 -30.20 4.52 -3.16
N HIS A 432 -30.68 4.60 -1.92
CA HIS A 432 -30.73 5.88 -1.20
C HIS A 432 -29.41 6.12 -0.48
N VAL A 433 -28.91 7.35 -0.57
CA VAL A 433 -27.55 7.67 -0.15
C VAL A 433 -27.58 8.54 1.09
N SER A 434 -26.90 8.09 2.14
CA SER A 434 -26.64 8.85 3.37
C SER A 434 -25.16 9.18 3.44
N TYR A 435 -24.80 10.45 3.23
CA TYR A 435 -23.42 10.89 3.33
C TYR A 435 -22.96 10.95 4.79
N LEU A 436 -21.70 10.62 4.99
CA LEU A 436 -21.00 10.71 6.27
C LEU A 436 -19.91 11.77 6.14
N ASP A 437 -19.86 12.68 7.09
CA ASP A 437 -18.94 13.81 7.06
C ASP A 437 -17.57 13.43 7.63
N SER A 438 -16.53 13.78 6.88
CA SER A 438 -15.15 13.67 7.33
C SER A 438 -14.76 14.88 8.18
N TYR A 439 -13.87 14.71 9.16
CA TYR A 439 -13.42 15.85 9.96
C TYR A 439 -12.66 16.87 9.07
N PRO A 440 -12.88 18.19 9.25
CA PRO A 440 -12.27 19.21 8.42
C PRO A 440 -10.81 19.47 8.80
N LEU A 441 -9.96 19.71 7.80
CA LEU A 441 -8.61 20.25 7.95
C LEU A 441 -8.55 21.63 7.27
N ASN A 442 -9.22 22.60 7.91
CA ASN A 442 -9.40 23.96 7.37
C ASN A 442 -8.07 24.62 6.98
N ASP A 443 -7.04 24.45 7.82
CA ASP A 443 -5.67 24.97 7.63
C ASP A 443 -5.05 24.62 6.26
N TYR A 444 -5.50 23.51 5.67
CA TYR A 444 -4.96 22.96 4.42
C TYR A 444 -6.00 22.85 3.30
N SER A 445 -7.24 23.29 3.56
CA SER A 445 -8.39 23.15 2.66
C SER A 445 -8.61 21.70 2.22
N MET A 446 -8.55 20.78 3.18
CA MET A 446 -8.62 19.32 2.97
C MET A 446 -9.59 18.67 3.96
N TYR A 447 -10.06 17.48 3.63
CA TYR A 447 -10.81 16.64 4.56
C TYR A 447 -9.93 15.52 5.10
N GLY A 448 -10.19 15.13 6.34
CA GLY A 448 -9.60 13.97 6.98
C GLY A 448 -10.35 12.69 6.60
N ALA A 449 -10.83 11.98 7.61
CA ALA A 449 -11.60 10.75 7.48
C ALA A 449 -12.92 10.86 8.26
N VAL A 450 -13.85 9.94 8.01
CA VAL A 450 -15.14 9.85 8.71
C VAL A 450 -14.92 9.24 10.10
N PRO A 451 -15.14 9.99 11.19
CA PRO A 451 -14.99 9.46 12.55
C PRO A 451 -15.94 8.30 12.83
N LEU A 452 -15.48 7.29 13.56
CA LEU A 452 -16.30 6.17 14.00
C LEU A 452 -17.50 6.65 14.83
N HIS A 453 -17.33 7.73 15.58
CA HIS A 453 -18.40 8.42 16.27
C HIS A 453 -19.55 8.79 15.32
N GLU A 454 -19.26 9.44 14.18
CA GLU A 454 -20.30 9.84 13.22
C GLU A 454 -20.97 8.61 12.58
N ILE A 455 -20.22 7.55 12.27
CA ILE A 455 -20.79 6.31 11.73
C ILE A 455 -21.78 5.69 12.72
N LYS A 456 -21.39 5.57 14.00
CA LYS A 456 -22.26 5.03 15.06
C LYS A 456 -23.50 5.88 15.25
N LYS A 457 -23.35 7.20 15.31
CA LYS A 457 -24.46 8.17 15.42
C LYS A 457 -25.46 8.03 14.29
N THR A 458 -24.99 7.90 13.05
CA THR A 458 -25.87 7.70 11.88
C THR A 458 -26.59 6.35 11.97
N LEU A 459 -25.91 5.25 12.32
CA LEU A 459 -26.55 3.95 12.49
C LEU A 459 -27.63 3.98 13.60
N LEU A 460 -27.36 4.63 14.72
CA LEU A 460 -28.33 4.80 15.82
C LEU A 460 -29.52 5.68 15.42
N ALA A 461 -29.30 6.71 14.60
CA ALA A 461 -30.39 7.51 14.04
C ALA A 461 -31.34 6.65 13.19
N TYR A 462 -30.80 5.79 12.31
CA TYR A 462 -31.62 4.84 11.54
C TYR A 462 -32.29 3.78 12.42
N LYS A 463 -31.63 3.34 13.51
CA LYS A 463 -32.24 2.44 14.51
C LYS A 463 -33.47 3.06 15.15
N ARG A 464 -33.38 4.32 15.57
CA ARG A 464 -34.51 5.07 16.15
C ARG A 464 -35.64 5.32 15.17
N ALA A 465 -35.30 5.61 13.91
CA ALA A 465 -36.28 5.78 12.84
C ALA A 465 -36.94 4.46 12.39
N GLY A 466 -36.48 3.30 12.90
CA GLY A 466 -36.99 1.99 12.49
C GLY A 466 -36.61 1.60 11.06
N GLU A 467 -35.54 2.18 10.51
CA GLU A 467 -35.06 1.95 9.14
C GLU A 467 -33.68 1.27 9.08
N LEU A 468 -33.14 0.84 10.22
CA LEU A 468 -31.82 0.19 10.28
C LEU A 468 -31.74 -1.07 9.41
N ASP A 469 -32.85 -1.80 9.22
CA ASP A 469 -32.94 -2.97 8.34
C ASP A 469 -32.69 -2.62 6.86
N LYS A 470 -33.05 -1.40 6.44
CA LYS A 470 -32.78 -0.88 5.09
C LYS A 470 -31.32 -0.46 4.91
N VAL A 471 -30.57 -0.19 5.99
CA VAL A 471 -29.14 0.13 5.92
C VAL A 471 -28.36 -1.12 5.52
N LYS A 472 -27.92 -1.14 4.26
CA LYS A 472 -27.34 -2.34 3.64
C LYS A 472 -25.82 -2.35 3.66
N MET A 473 -25.20 -1.20 3.42
CA MET A 473 -23.77 -1.09 3.18
C MET A 473 -23.20 0.18 3.82
N LEU A 474 -21.99 0.05 4.36
CA LEU A 474 -21.09 1.14 4.69
C LEU A 474 -19.93 1.15 3.70
N LEU A 475 -19.74 2.30 3.04
CA LEU A 475 -18.73 2.52 2.01
C LEU A 475 -17.74 3.58 2.47
N LEU A 476 -16.47 3.20 2.62
CA LEU A 476 -15.40 4.10 3.09
C LEU A 476 -14.19 4.01 2.16
N THR A 477 -13.51 5.14 1.95
CA THR A 477 -12.26 5.21 1.17
C THR A 477 -11.07 4.96 2.08
N ASN A 478 -10.30 3.88 1.89
CA ASN A 478 -9.17 3.56 2.76
C ASN A 478 -7.90 3.19 1.96
N CYS A 479 -6.79 3.91 2.05
CA CYS A 479 -6.64 5.21 2.69
C CYS A 479 -7.36 6.31 1.91
N THR A 480 -7.56 7.47 2.54
CA THR A 480 -7.94 8.69 1.84
C THR A 480 -6.84 9.08 0.84
N PHE A 481 -7.12 10.01 -0.08
CA PHE A 481 -6.14 10.40 -1.09
C PHE A 481 -4.82 10.90 -0.48
N ASP A 482 -4.92 11.66 0.61
CA ASP A 482 -3.79 12.27 1.30
C ASP A 482 -3.13 11.34 2.33
N GLY A 483 -3.62 10.10 2.44
CA GLY A 483 -2.98 9.05 3.23
C GLY A 483 -3.52 8.89 4.64
N VAL A 484 -4.71 9.39 4.97
CA VAL A 484 -5.34 9.05 6.26
C VAL A 484 -5.87 7.61 6.19
N VAL A 485 -5.43 6.75 7.12
CA VAL A 485 -5.71 5.31 7.14
C VAL A 485 -6.58 4.96 8.34
N TYR A 486 -7.69 4.28 8.10
CA TYR A 486 -8.64 3.85 9.13
C TYR A 486 -8.09 2.69 9.96
N ASN A 487 -8.47 2.61 11.23
CA ASN A 487 -8.46 1.35 11.98
C ASN A 487 -9.62 0.46 11.51
N VAL A 488 -9.41 -0.19 10.37
CA VAL A 488 -10.43 -0.98 9.66
C VAL A 488 -11.08 -2.04 10.57
N ARG A 489 -10.28 -2.74 11.38
CA ARG A 489 -10.77 -3.74 12.33
C ARG A 489 -11.74 -3.13 13.34
N ARG A 490 -11.36 -2.01 13.97
CA ARG A 490 -12.18 -1.32 14.97
C ARG A 490 -13.48 -0.80 14.38
N VAL A 491 -13.42 -0.16 13.21
CA VAL A 491 -14.61 0.36 12.52
C VAL A 491 -15.60 -0.78 12.23
N MET A 492 -15.11 -1.90 11.69
CA MET A 492 -15.97 -3.05 11.41
C MET A 492 -16.58 -3.65 12.68
N GLU A 493 -15.77 -3.87 13.71
CA GLU A 493 -16.20 -4.44 14.99
C GLU A 493 -17.31 -3.62 15.65
N GLU A 494 -17.12 -2.31 15.84
CA GLU A 494 -18.10 -1.47 16.53
C GLU A 494 -19.37 -1.24 15.69
N CYS A 495 -19.27 -1.15 14.36
CA CYS A 495 -20.44 -1.05 13.51
C CYS A 495 -21.28 -2.34 13.51
N LEU A 496 -20.64 -3.50 13.53
CA LEU A 496 -21.31 -4.80 13.60
C LEU A 496 -22.02 -5.01 14.94
N ALA A 497 -21.58 -4.36 16.01
CA ALA A 497 -22.29 -4.38 17.29
C ALA A 497 -23.66 -3.67 17.21
N ILE A 498 -23.82 -2.69 16.31
CA ILE A 498 -25.09 -1.99 16.07
C ILE A 498 -25.92 -2.69 14.98
N LYS A 499 -25.27 -3.11 13.89
CA LYS A 499 -25.89 -3.79 12.74
C LYS A 499 -25.12 -5.06 12.36
N PRO A 500 -25.48 -6.23 12.94
CA PRO A 500 -24.69 -7.47 12.84
C PRO A 500 -24.46 -8.04 11.44
N ASP A 501 -25.24 -7.63 10.44
CA ASP A 501 -25.16 -8.08 9.05
C ASP A 501 -24.76 -6.96 8.06
N LEU A 502 -24.24 -5.83 8.58
CA LEU A 502 -23.76 -4.71 7.77
C LEU A 502 -22.67 -5.16 6.78
N VAL A 503 -22.79 -4.71 5.53
CA VAL A 503 -21.79 -4.98 4.50
C VAL A 503 -20.79 -3.82 4.44
N PHE A 504 -19.50 -4.14 4.40
CA PHE A 504 -18.44 -3.14 4.27
C PHE A 504 -17.87 -3.19 2.85
N LEU A 505 -17.86 -2.04 2.17
CA LEU A 505 -17.08 -1.82 0.95
C LEU A 505 -15.96 -0.83 1.27
N TRP A 506 -14.75 -1.36 1.37
CA TRP A 506 -13.53 -0.58 1.54
C TRP A 506 -12.94 -0.27 0.17
N ASP A 507 -13.02 0.99 -0.28
CA ASP A 507 -12.35 1.41 -1.50
C ASP A 507 -10.85 1.60 -1.22
N GLU A 508 -10.11 0.51 -1.43
CA GLU A 508 -8.66 0.42 -1.25
C GLU A 508 -7.88 0.68 -2.56
N ALA A 509 -8.44 1.50 -3.45
CA ALA A 509 -7.81 1.84 -4.72
C ALA A 509 -6.38 2.40 -4.55
N TRP A 510 -6.14 3.13 -3.47
CA TRP A 510 -4.85 3.72 -3.13
C TRP A 510 -4.01 2.89 -2.14
N PHE A 511 -4.48 1.71 -1.70
CA PHE A 511 -3.89 1.02 -0.55
C PHE A 511 -3.60 -0.48 -0.77
N ALA A 512 -3.67 -0.98 -2.02
CA ALA A 512 -3.45 -2.39 -2.33
C ALA A 512 -2.11 -2.97 -1.80
N PHE A 513 -1.04 -2.16 -1.83
CA PHE A 513 0.30 -2.57 -1.38
C PHE A 513 0.36 -2.86 0.14
N ALA A 514 -0.57 -2.34 0.94
CA ALA A 514 -0.60 -2.49 2.39
C ALA A 514 -0.64 -3.95 2.85
N SER A 515 -1.18 -4.85 2.02
CA SER A 515 -1.27 -6.29 2.31
C SER A 515 0.11 -6.95 2.54
N PHE A 516 1.18 -6.35 2.01
CA PHE A 516 2.53 -6.94 1.97
C PHE A 516 3.50 -6.32 2.98
N ASN A 517 3.01 -5.51 3.92
CA ASN A 517 3.83 -4.96 5.01
C ASN A 517 3.17 -5.27 6.36
N PRO A 518 3.92 -5.78 7.37
CA PRO A 518 3.36 -6.18 8.66
C PRO A 518 2.71 -5.03 9.43
N THR A 519 3.22 -3.80 9.28
CA THR A 519 2.63 -2.62 9.94
C THR A 519 1.32 -2.19 9.28
N TYR A 520 1.21 -2.32 7.95
CA TYR A 520 0.05 -1.83 7.20
C TYR A 520 -1.06 -2.86 7.07
N ARG A 521 -0.71 -4.15 6.93
CA ARG A 521 -1.65 -5.25 6.70
C ARG A 521 -2.80 -5.29 7.72
N PRO A 522 -2.59 -5.05 9.03
CA PRO A 522 -3.68 -5.00 10.01
C PRO A 522 -4.80 -4.00 9.69
N ARG A 523 -4.49 -2.94 8.92
CA ARG A 523 -5.44 -1.90 8.48
C ARG A 523 -6.00 -2.15 7.08
N THR A 524 -5.92 -3.37 6.56
CA THR A 524 -6.59 -3.77 5.31
C THR A 524 -7.88 -4.53 5.60
N ALA A 525 -8.87 -4.38 4.72
CA ALA A 525 -10.18 -5.01 4.84
C ALA A 525 -10.11 -6.55 4.90
N MET A 526 -9.29 -7.17 4.05
CA MET A 526 -9.21 -8.63 3.97
C MET A 526 -8.56 -9.23 5.21
N HIS A 527 -7.52 -8.58 5.75
CA HIS A 527 -6.91 -9.02 7.01
C HIS A 527 -7.86 -8.82 8.18
N ALA A 528 -8.45 -7.62 8.34
CA ALA A 528 -9.39 -7.33 9.40
C ALA A 528 -10.57 -8.31 9.42
N ALA A 529 -11.16 -8.60 8.25
CA ALA A 529 -12.27 -9.56 8.13
C ALA A 529 -11.87 -10.98 8.58
N ARG A 530 -10.66 -11.44 8.24
CA ARG A 530 -10.14 -12.74 8.69
C ARG A 530 -9.94 -12.76 10.21
N THR A 531 -9.27 -11.75 10.75
CA THR A 531 -8.98 -11.63 12.17
C THR A 531 -10.25 -11.58 13.01
N LEU A 532 -11.26 -10.80 12.59
CA LEU A 532 -12.56 -10.74 13.26
C LEU A 532 -13.31 -12.08 13.20
N ARG A 533 -13.30 -12.77 12.04
CA ARG A 533 -13.91 -14.11 11.93
C ARG A 533 -13.29 -15.09 12.93
N ASP A 534 -11.97 -15.10 13.04
CA ASP A 534 -11.26 -16.03 13.91
C ASP A 534 -11.46 -15.67 15.38
N ARG A 535 -11.43 -14.37 15.71
CA ARG A 535 -11.75 -13.85 17.04
C ARG A 535 -13.15 -14.28 17.49
N TYR A 536 -14.19 -14.03 16.70
CA TYR A 536 -15.59 -14.28 17.11
C TYR A 536 -15.95 -15.77 17.22
N ARG A 537 -15.08 -16.66 16.75
CA ARG A 537 -15.22 -18.11 16.93
C ARG A 537 -14.46 -18.67 18.12
N SER A 538 -13.61 -17.87 18.74
CA SER A 538 -12.81 -18.31 19.90
C SER A 538 -13.65 -18.30 21.18
N GLU A 539 -13.34 -19.23 22.09
CA GLU A 539 -13.97 -19.28 23.41
C GLU A 539 -13.60 -18.04 24.24
N ALA A 540 -12.34 -17.59 24.15
CA ALA A 540 -11.86 -16.39 24.81
C ALA A 540 -12.71 -15.15 24.47
N TYR A 541 -13.15 -15.01 23.21
CA TYR A 541 -14.04 -13.92 22.83
C TYR A 541 -15.47 -14.07 23.39
N ARG A 542 -15.98 -15.30 23.53
CA ARG A 542 -17.30 -15.52 24.15
C ARG A 542 -17.29 -15.09 25.61
N GLU A 543 -16.22 -15.38 26.33
CA GLU A 543 -16.00 -14.93 27.71
C GLU A 543 -15.88 -13.40 27.78
N GLU A 544 -15.06 -12.79 26.91
CA GLU A 544 -14.90 -11.33 26.80
C GLU A 544 -16.25 -10.64 26.53
N TYR A 545 -17.01 -11.15 25.56
CA TYR A 545 -18.32 -10.62 25.19
C TYR A 545 -19.33 -10.76 26.33
N ALA A 546 -19.36 -11.90 27.03
CA ALA A 546 -20.29 -12.10 28.15
C ALA A 546 -20.01 -11.11 29.31
N ALA A 547 -18.73 -10.88 29.62
CA ALA A 547 -18.34 -9.89 30.62
C ALA A 547 -18.73 -8.46 30.18
N TRP A 548 -18.37 -8.09 28.94
CA TRP A 548 -18.74 -6.79 28.38
C TRP A 548 -20.25 -6.58 28.34
N LYS A 549 -21.03 -7.61 27.94
CA LYS A 549 -22.49 -7.53 27.85
C LYS A 549 -23.14 -7.31 29.21
N ALA A 550 -22.64 -7.97 30.25
CA ALA A 550 -23.13 -7.76 31.62
C ALA A 550 -22.87 -6.32 32.11
N GLU A 551 -21.72 -5.75 31.78
CA GLU A 551 -21.42 -4.33 32.08
C GLU A 551 -22.28 -3.38 31.24
N PHE A 552 -22.45 -3.68 29.96
CA PHE A 552 -23.21 -2.84 29.03
C PHE A 552 -24.71 -2.83 29.36
N ASP A 553 -25.29 -3.97 29.76
CA ASP A 553 -26.70 -4.08 30.15
C ASP A 553 -27.03 -3.39 31.47
N ALA A 554 -26.03 -3.07 32.28
CA ALA A 554 -26.19 -2.25 33.49
C ALA A 554 -26.31 -0.76 33.18
N LEU A 555 -26.02 -0.33 31.95
CA LEU A 555 -26.14 1.04 31.47
C LEU A 555 -27.53 1.28 30.86
N ASP A 556 -27.87 2.54 30.60
CA ASP A 556 -29.09 2.89 29.89
C ASP A 556 -28.90 2.64 28.38
N PRO A 557 -29.57 1.63 27.78
CA PRO A 557 -29.46 1.34 26.36
C PRO A 557 -30.20 2.36 25.49
N ASP A 558 -31.08 3.19 26.08
CA ASP A 558 -31.80 4.26 25.39
C ASP A 558 -31.00 5.59 25.37
N ASP A 559 -29.89 5.67 26.12
CA ASP A 559 -28.94 6.78 26.07
C ASP A 559 -27.93 6.60 24.93
N ASP A 560 -27.90 7.53 23.97
CA ASP A 560 -26.95 7.54 22.86
C ASP A 560 -25.49 7.60 23.35
N ALA A 561 -25.21 8.29 24.46
CA ALA A 561 -23.85 8.40 24.99
C ALA A 561 -23.26 7.02 25.34
N THR A 562 -24.10 6.11 25.84
CA THR A 562 -23.74 4.71 26.11
C THR A 562 -23.15 4.02 24.88
N TRP A 563 -23.71 4.26 23.70
CA TRP A 563 -23.29 3.64 22.44
C TRP A 563 -22.15 4.40 21.75
N LEU A 564 -22.14 5.73 21.85
CA LEU A 564 -21.22 6.60 21.14
C LEU A 564 -19.84 6.66 21.79
N GLU A 565 -19.77 6.76 23.11
CA GLU A 565 -18.53 7.03 23.84
C GLU A 565 -17.75 5.76 24.24
N ARG A 566 -18.40 4.59 24.16
CA ARG A 566 -17.81 3.30 24.54
C ARG A 566 -17.40 2.47 23.34
N ARG A 567 -16.44 1.57 23.59
CA ARG A 567 -16.07 0.52 22.64
C ARG A 567 -17.14 -0.58 22.66
N LEU A 568 -17.67 -0.89 21.49
CA LEU A 568 -18.75 -1.87 21.32
C LEU A 568 -18.20 -3.23 20.86
N LEU A 569 -18.78 -4.31 21.38
CA LEU A 569 -18.47 -5.68 20.95
C LEU A 569 -19.71 -6.33 20.31
N PRO A 570 -19.60 -6.91 19.10
CA PRO A 570 -20.72 -7.59 18.46
C PRO A 570 -21.04 -8.93 19.12
N ASP A 571 -22.32 -9.31 19.06
CA ASP A 571 -22.76 -10.64 19.49
C ASP A 571 -22.14 -11.73 18.60
N PRO A 572 -21.34 -12.66 19.17
CA PRO A 572 -20.65 -13.70 18.39
C PRO A 572 -21.61 -14.66 17.66
N ASP A 573 -22.85 -14.82 18.13
CA ASP A 573 -23.83 -15.73 17.54
C ASP A 573 -24.67 -15.06 16.44
N ALA A 574 -24.81 -13.73 16.47
CA ALA A 574 -25.57 -12.97 15.46
C ALA A 574 -24.69 -12.40 14.33
N VAL A 575 -23.42 -12.09 14.61
CA VAL A 575 -22.55 -11.33 13.71
C VAL A 575 -22.22 -12.07 12.41
N ARG A 576 -22.24 -11.34 11.29
CA ARG A 576 -21.82 -11.80 9.96
C ARG A 576 -20.75 -10.88 9.39
N ILE A 577 -19.56 -11.42 9.15
CA ILE A 577 -18.46 -10.71 8.49
C ILE A 577 -18.66 -10.70 6.98
N ARG A 578 -18.91 -9.52 6.44
CA ARG A 578 -19.18 -9.28 5.02
C ARG A 578 -18.41 -8.06 4.51
N ALA A 579 -17.19 -8.29 4.03
CA ALA A 579 -16.28 -7.24 3.58
C ALA A 579 -15.85 -7.42 2.12
N TYR A 580 -15.78 -6.31 1.40
CA TYR A 580 -15.33 -6.21 0.03
C TYR A 580 -14.25 -5.14 -0.05
N ALA A 581 -13.18 -5.41 -0.79
CA ALA A 581 -12.15 -4.42 -1.08
C ALA A 581 -11.93 -4.31 -2.59
N THR A 582 -11.72 -3.08 -3.06
CA THR A 582 -11.47 -2.82 -4.49
C THR A 582 -10.12 -2.14 -4.67
N HIS A 583 -9.23 -2.78 -5.42
CA HIS A 583 -7.87 -2.29 -5.65
C HIS A 583 -7.71 -1.76 -7.06
N SER A 584 -7.12 -0.57 -7.20
CA SER A 584 -6.56 -0.11 -8.47
C SER A 584 -5.15 -0.65 -8.57
N THR A 585 -4.99 -1.89 -9.02
CA THR A 585 -3.66 -2.51 -9.14
C THR A 585 -2.70 -1.62 -9.93
N HIS A 586 -3.15 -0.97 -11.00
CA HIS A 586 -2.33 -0.06 -11.81
C HIS A 586 -1.93 1.28 -11.14
N LYS A 587 -2.46 1.60 -9.96
CA LYS A 587 -2.08 2.82 -9.21
C LYS A 587 -0.98 2.54 -8.20
N THR A 588 -1.03 1.37 -7.56
CA THR A 588 -0.29 1.06 -6.33
C THR A 588 0.60 -0.17 -6.46
N LEU A 589 0.38 -0.99 -7.48
CA LEU A 589 1.10 -2.22 -7.79
C LEU A 589 1.40 -2.26 -9.30
N THR A 590 1.98 -3.37 -9.75
CA THR A 590 2.33 -3.57 -11.16
C THR A 590 1.12 -4.05 -11.96
N SER A 591 0.63 -3.21 -12.87
CA SER A 591 -0.42 -3.57 -13.85
C SER A 591 -0.50 -2.50 -14.94
N LEU A 592 -0.96 -2.89 -16.13
CA LEU A 592 -1.39 -1.91 -17.14
C LEU A 592 -2.59 -1.10 -16.62
N ARG A 593 -2.73 0.14 -17.11
CA ARG A 593 -3.88 1.01 -16.80
C ARG A 593 -5.19 0.25 -17.01
N GLN A 594 -6.19 0.59 -16.19
CA GLN A 594 -7.47 -0.12 -16.06
C GLN A 594 -7.42 -1.48 -15.38
N GLY A 595 -6.25 -2.08 -15.11
CA GLY A 595 -6.20 -3.29 -14.29
C GLY A 595 -6.62 -3.03 -12.84
N SER A 596 -7.58 -3.80 -12.35
CA SER A 596 -8.13 -3.71 -11.00
C SER A 596 -8.53 -5.09 -10.48
N MET A 597 -8.64 -5.23 -9.15
CA MET A 597 -9.10 -6.44 -8.50
C MET A 597 -10.22 -6.12 -7.51
N ILE A 598 -11.21 -7.01 -7.43
CA ILE A 598 -12.19 -7.06 -6.32
C ILE A 598 -11.78 -8.23 -5.42
N HIS A 599 -11.66 -7.97 -4.12
CA HIS A 599 -11.39 -8.97 -3.10
C HIS A 599 -12.61 -9.14 -2.20
N VAL A 600 -13.01 -10.39 -1.99
CA VAL A 600 -14.24 -10.73 -1.28
C VAL A 600 -13.93 -11.55 -0.04
N TYR A 601 -14.42 -11.07 1.11
CA TYR A 601 -14.49 -11.79 2.36
C TYR A 601 -15.92 -11.70 2.91
N ASP A 602 -16.83 -12.46 2.30
CA ASP A 602 -18.24 -12.49 2.70
C ASP A 602 -18.63 -13.91 3.14
N GLN A 603 -19.06 -14.06 4.39
CA GLN A 603 -19.53 -15.33 4.95
C GLN A 603 -20.78 -15.86 4.24
N ASP A 604 -21.57 -14.99 3.63
CA ASP A 604 -22.82 -15.31 2.93
C ASP A 604 -22.61 -15.46 1.41
N PHE A 605 -21.38 -15.30 0.88
CA PHE A 605 -21.16 -15.19 -0.56
C PHE A 605 -21.78 -16.34 -1.35
N ARG A 606 -21.33 -17.58 -1.08
CA ARG A 606 -21.79 -18.79 -1.80
C ARG A 606 -23.29 -19.06 -1.63
N GLN A 607 -23.88 -18.64 -0.53
CA GLN A 607 -25.28 -18.95 -0.21
C GLN A 607 -26.25 -17.91 -0.75
N ARG A 608 -25.84 -16.64 -0.86
CA ARG A 608 -26.75 -15.52 -1.12
C ARG A 608 -26.29 -14.53 -2.19
N VAL A 609 -24.98 -14.37 -2.41
CA VAL A 609 -24.41 -13.26 -3.20
C VAL A 609 -23.78 -13.71 -4.52
N GLU A 610 -23.32 -14.95 -4.62
CA GLU A 610 -22.56 -15.44 -5.78
C GLU A 610 -23.29 -15.21 -7.11
N ALA A 611 -24.58 -15.58 -7.19
CA ALA A 611 -25.39 -15.39 -8.38
C ALA A 611 -25.56 -13.91 -8.79
N PRO A 612 -26.10 -13.00 -7.92
CA PRO A 612 -26.21 -11.59 -8.29
C PRO A 612 -24.85 -10.91 -8.53
N PHE A 613 -23.79 -11.36 -7.86
CA PHE A 613 -22.43 -10.86 -8.09
C PHE A 613 -21.92 -11.22 -9.48
N HIS A 614 -22.12 -12.46 -9.93
CA HIS A 614 -21.75 -12.86 -11.29
C HIS A 614 -22.53 -12.07 -12.35
N GLU A 615 -23.82 -11.82 -12.15
CA GLU A 615 -24.62 -11.00 -13.07
C GLU A 615 -24.15 -9.53 -13.10
N ALA A 616 -23.87 -8.93 -11.95
CA ALA A 616 -23.29 -7.59 -11.87
C ALA A 616 -21.90 -7.51 -12.53
N TYR A 617 -21.08 -8.54 -12.32
CA TYR A 617 -19.77 -8.66 -12.96
C TYR A 617 -19.88 -8.72 -14.49
N MET A 618 -20.81 -9.52 -15.03
CA MET A 618 -21.07 -9.59 -16.48
C MET A 618 -21.66 -8.30 -17.03
N THR A 619 -22.54 -7.62 -16.29
CA THR A 619 -23.13 -6.31 -16.68
C THR A 619 -22.05 -5.27 -16.99
N HIS A 620 -20.95 -5.33 -16.26
CA HIS A 620 -19.90 -4.32 -16.30
C HIS A 620 -18.60 -4.76 -17.01
N THR A 621 -18.52 -6.02 -17.44
CA THR A 621 -17.32 -6.58 -18.07
C THR A 621 -17.56 -6.79 -19.57
N SER A 622 -16.62 -6.34 -20.40
CA SER A 622 -16.67 -6.58 -21.84
C SER A 622 -16.66 -8.09 -22.16
N THR A 623 -17.46 -8.51 -23.14
CA THR A 623 -17.41 -9.87 -23.71
C THR A 623 -16.11 -10.16 -24.47
N SER A 624 -15.32 -9.11 -24.75
CA SER A 624 -13.99 -9.17 -25.33
C SER A 624 -12.99 -8.41 -24.44
N PRO A 625 -12.61 -8.98 -23.28
CA PRO A 625 -11.71 -8.31 -22.34
C PRO A 625 -10.28 -8.26 -22.88
N ASN A 626 -9.54 -7.23 -22.50
CA ASN A 626 -8.14 -7.10 -22.91
C ASN A 626 -7.24 -8.08 -22.12
N TYR A 627 -6.70 -9.08 -22.82
CA TYR A 627 -5.85 -10.10 -22.22
C TYR A 627 -4.49 -9.57 -21.74
N GLN A 628 -3.98 -8.49 -22.31
CA GLN A 628 -2.73 -7.89 -21.82
C GLN A 628 -2.92 -7.29 -20.43
N ILE A 629 -4.10 -6.70 -20.17
CA ILE A 629 -4.45 -6.21 -18.83
C ILE A 629 -4.54 -7.39 -17.84
N LEU A 630 -5.24 -8.47 -18.22
CA LEU A 630 -5.36 -9.67 -17.37
C LEU A 630 -3.99 -10.32 -17.09
N ALA A 631 -3.13 -10.41 -18.10
CA ALA A 631 -1.77 -10.90 -17.94
C ALA A 631 -0.96 -10.02 -16.99
N SER A 632 -1.09 -8.70 -17.10
CA SER A 632 -0.41 -7.78 -16.18
C SER A 632 -0.91 -7.89 -14.74
N LEU A 633 -2.19 -8.22 -14.52
CA LEU A 633 -2.75 -8.48 -13.18
C LEU A 633 -2.19 -9.77 -12.58
N ASP A 634 -2.05 -10.83 -13.38
CA ASP A 634 -1.49 -12.10 -12.94
C ASP A 634 0.01 -11.96 -12.59
N VAL A 635 0.78 -11.29 -13.44
CA VAL A 635 2.20 -10.96 -13.20
C VAL A 635 2.35 -10.02 -11.99
N GLY A 636 1.51 -9.00 -11.88
CA GLY A 636 1.52 -8.06 -10.76
C GLY A 636 1.25 -8.74 -9.43
N ARG A 637 0.32 -9.69 -9.40
CA ARG A 637 0.07 -10.53 -8.22
C ARG A 637 1.28 -11.39 -7.86
N MET A 638 1.95 -11.98 -8.85
CA MET A 638 3.19 -12.73 -8.62
C MET A 638 4.27 -11.85 -7.99
N GLN A 639 4.51 -10.68 -8.56
CA GLN A 639 5.49 -9.75 -8.01
C GLN A 639 5.12 -9.34 -6.58
N ALA A 640 3.86 -9.02 -6.32
CA ALA A 640 3.42 -8.63 -4.99
C ALA A 640 3.61 -9.76 -3.96
N GLU A 641 3.36 -11.01 -4.34
CA GLU A 641 3.53 -12.18 -3.48
C GLU A 641 5.00 -12.59 -3.26
N MET A 642 5.89 -12.32 -4.23
CA MET A 642 7.32 -12.67 -4.14
C MET A 642 8.18 -11.54 -3.55
N GLU A 643 7.92 -10.30 -3.98
CA GLU A 643 8.76 -9.12 -3.74
C GLU A 643 8.03 -8.04 -2.93
N GLY A 644 6.73 -8.19 -2.65
CA GLY A 644 5.92 -7.14 -2.04
C GLY A 644 6.46 -6.65 -0.69
N PHE A 645 6.97 -7.56 0.15
CA PHE A 645 7.62 -7.18 1.40
C PHE A 645 8.79 -6.22 1.17
N GLU A 646 9.73 -6.57 0.27
CA GLU A 646 10.90 -5.76 -0.08
C GLU A 646 10.50 -4.41 -0.69
N LEU A 647 9.61 -4.43 -1.69
CA LEU A 647 9.25 -3.26 -2.48
C LEU A 647 8.48 -2.22 -1.68
N VAL A 648 7.52 -2.65 -0.85
CA VAL A 648 6.76 -1.75 0.02
C VAL A 648 7.66 -1.20 1.12
N HIS A 649 8.56 -2.01 1.63
CA HIS A 649 9.54 -1.59 2.62
C HIS A 649 10.49 -0.51 2.07
N ALA A 650 11.01 -0.69 0.86
CA ALA A 650 11.83 0.30 0.16
C ALA A 650 11.05 1.59 -0.16
N GLN A 651 9.77 1.48 -0.53
CA GLN A 651 8.89 2.64 -0.75
C GLN A 651 8.73 3.49 0.51
N VAL A 652 8.51 2.85 1.67
CA VAL A 652 8.42 3.53 2.96
C VAL A 652 9.75 4.20 3.30
N GLU A 653 10.88 3.51 3.15
CA GLU A 653 12.20 4.09 3.39
C GLU A 653 12.48 5.32 2.53
N ALA A 654 12.16 5.27 1.24
CA ALA A 654 12.31 6.41 0.34
C ALA A 654 11.48 7.63 0.80
N ALA A 655 10.27 7.38 1.30
CA ALA A 655 9.41 8.44 1.83
C ALA A 655 9.95 9.05 3.12
N LEU A 656 10.41 8.19 4.03
CA LEU A 656 10.99 8.60 5.30
C LEU A 656 12.28 9.40 5.09
N SER A 657 13.15 8.98 4.16
CA SER A 657 14.35 9.74 3.79
C SER A 657 14.01 11.13 3.22
N LEU A 658 12.98 11.24 2.37
CA LEU A 658 12.49 12.53 1.88
C LEU A 658 12.00 13.42 3.03
N ARG A 659 11.22 12.85 3.96
CA ARG A 659 10.70 13.56 5.13
C ARG A 659 11.82 14.06 6.03
N GLU A 660 12.82 13.24 6.33
CA GLU A 660 14.00 13.61 7.13
C GLU A 660 14.70 14.84 6.57
N GLN A 661 14.97 14.88 5.26
CA GLN A 661 15.65 16.01 4.62
C GLN A 661 14.82 17.30 4.69
N LEU A 662 13.50 17.18 4.55
CA LEU A 662 12.57 18.31 4.70
C LEU A 662 12.46 18.79 6.16
N TYR A 663 12.65 17.90 7.15
CA TYR A 663 12.66 18.24 8.56
C TYR A 663 13.98 18.78 9.09
N THR A 664 15.09 18.62 8.37
CA THR A 664 16.43 18.98 8.90
C THR A 664 17.11 20.10 8.14
N ASN A 665 16.73 20.35 6.87
CA ASN A 665 17.35 21.41 6.07
C ASN A 665 16.68 22.79 6.33
N PRO A 666 17.41 23.77 6.90
CA PRO A 666 16.82 25.06 7.28
C PRO A 666 16.23 25.86 6.09
N LEU A 667 16.85 25.76 4.91
CA LEU A 667 16.35 26.45 3.71
C LEU A 667 15.03 25.85 3.23
N LEU A 668 14.91 24.52 3.26
CA LEU A 668 13.66 23.86 2.87
C LEU A 668 12.54 24.16 3.85
N GLN A 669 12.81 24.09 5.16
CA GLN A 669 11.81 24.36 6.21
C GLN A 669 11.15 25.74 6.11
N LYS A 670 11.88 26.73 5.58
CA LYS A 670 11.36 28.10 5.39
C LYS A 670 10.17 28.15 4.41
N TYR A 671 10.15 27.26 3.41
CA TYR A 671 9.17 27.30 2.31
C TYR A 671 8.30 26.05 2.20
N PHE A 672 8.82 24.90 2.67
CA PHE A 672 8.23 23.58 2.50
C PHE A 672 8.13 22.90 3.85
N ARG A 673 6.91 22.86 4.41
CA ARG A 673 6.64 22.14 5.66
C ARG A 673 5.89 20.85 5.37
N VAL A 674 6.49 19.71 5.68
CA VAL A 674 5.79 18.41 5.63
C VAL A 674 4.75 18.35 6.74
N LEU A 675 3.51 18.00 6.38
CA LEU A 675 2.45 17.78 7.36
C LEU A 675 2.73 16.51 8.18
N LYS A 676 2.64 16.65 9.50
CA LYS A 676 2.84 15.59 10.48
C LYS A 676 1.55 14.81 10.74
N ASN A 677 1.64 13.76 11.56
CA ASN A 677 0.49 12.98 12.00
C ASN A 677 -0.51 13.88 12.76
N SER A 678 -0.02 14.77 13.65
CA SER A 678 -0.85 15.72 14.39
C SER A 678 -1.47 16.84 13.55
N ASP A 679 -0.84 17.23 12.44
CA ASP A 679 -1.40 18.23 11.51
C ASP A 679 -2.63 17.68 10.76
N MET A 680 -2.67 16.36 10.52
CA MET A 680 -3.69 15.71 9.70
C MET A 680 -4.68 14.86 10.49
N VAL A 681 -4.35 14.48 11.72
CA VAL A 681 -5.19 13.67 12.60
C VAL A 681 -5.33 14.37 13.96
N PRO A 682 -6.53 14.88 14.29
CA PRO A 682 -6.82 15.48 15.59
C PRO A 682 -6.44 14.56 16.77
N GLU A 683 -6.06 15.16 17.90
CA GLU A 683 -5.61 14.43 19.09
C GLU A 683 -6.66 13.44 19.63
N THR A 684 -7.94 13.77 19.50
CA THR A 684 -9.05 12.89 19.92
C THR A 684 -9.06 11.53 19.24
N TYR A 685 -8.42 11.40 18.07
CA TYR A 685 -8.33 10.16 17.30
C TYR A 685 -6.97 9.46 17.43
N ARG A 686 -6.03 10.03 18.20
CA ARG A 686 -4.66 9.53 18.41
C ARG A 686 -4.44 9.07 19.85
N GLU A 687 -4.92 7.88 20.19
CA GLU A 687 -4.74 7.26 21.51
C GLU A 687 -3.25 7.15 21.91
N SER A 688 -2.38 6.85 20.95
CA SER A 688 -0.92 6.77 21.10
C SER A 688 -0.27 8.12 21.43
N LYS A 689 -0.96 9.23 21.13
CA LYS A 689 -0.46 10.62 21.20
C LYS A 689 0.77 10.91 20.33
N VAL A 690 1.11 10.03 19.38
CA VAL A 690 2.25 10.22 18.47
C VAL A 690 2.02 11.45 17.58
N ASP A 691 2.91 12.44 17.70
CA ASP A 691 2.88 13.71 16.93
C ASP A 691 3.44 13.57 15.51
N SER A 692 4.62 12.95 15.41
CA SER A 692 5.39 12.80 14.18
C SER A 692 6.13 11.46 14.21
N PHE A 693 6.28 10.84 13.04
CA PHE A 693 7.08 9.62 12.89
C PHE A 693 8.59 9.88 12.92
N TYR A 694 9.01 11.14 12.78
CA TYR A 694 10.41 11.56 12.88
C TYR A 694 10.57 12.72 13.85
N ASP A 695 11.60 12.63 14.69
CA ASP A 695 12.12 13.71 15.51
C ASP A 695 13.62 13.94 15.21
N PRO A 696 14.07 15.18 14.95
CA PRO A 696 15.48 15.45 14.63
C PRO A 696 16.48 15.10 15.73
N VAL A 697 16.04 14.98 16.98
CA VAL A 697 16.87 14.69 18.16
C VAL A 697 16.84 13.21 18.51
N THR A 698 15.64 12.60 18.54
CA THR A 698 15.47 11.20 18.96
C THR A 698 15.40 10.19 17.81
N GLY A 699 15.30 10.65 16.56
CA GLY A 699 15.25 9.81 15.37
C GLY A 699 13.82 9.36 15.02
N TRP A 700 13.67 8.14 14.51
CA TRP A 700 12.36 7.60 14.15
C TRP A 700 11.59 7.14 15.40
N ASN A 701 10.33 7.57 15.52
CA ASN A 701 9.45 7.30 16.66
C ASN A 701 8.58 6.04 16.45
N GLN A 702 7.82 5.64 17.49
CA GLN A 702 6.92 4.46 17.57
C GLN A 702 5.75 4.49 16.57
N MET A 703 6.04 4.42 15.26
CA MET A 703 5.03 4.35 14.20
C MET A 703 4.09 3.15 14.42
N GLU A 704 4.64 2.00 14.83
CA GLU A 704 3.90 0.76 15.04
C GLU A 704 2.78 0.91 16.09
N GLU A 705 3.03 1.64 17.18
CA GLU A 705 2.06 1.85 18.25
C GLU A 705 0.86 2.68 17.77
N ALA A 706 1.12 3.77 17.04
CA ALA A 706 0.06 4.56 16.41
C ALA A 706 -0.74 3.71 15.42
N TRP A 707 -0.06 2.93 14.58
CA TRP A 707 -0.70 2.04 13.61
C TRP A 707 -1.51 0.91 14.26
N ALA A 708 -1.16 0.47 15.47
CA ALA A 708 -1.92 -0.54 16.20
C ALA A 708 -3.18 0.00 16.89
N ARG A 709 -3.10 1.19 17.51
CA ARG A 709 -4.12 1.68 18.44
C ARG A 709 -4.99 2.81 17.90
N ASP A 710 -4.40 3.78 17.21
CA ASP A 710 -5.10 5.01 16.83
C ASP A 710 -6.27 4.73 15.88
N GLU A 711 -7.30 5.57 15.94
CA GLU A 711 -8.44 5.47 15.02
C GLU A 711 -8.00 5.79 13.59
N PHE A 712 -7.15 6.81 13.45
CA PHE A 712 -6.53 7.21 12.19
C PHE A 712 -5.02 7.38 12.31
N VAL A 713 -4.31 7.09 11.24
CA VAL A 713 -2.87 7.38 11.09
C VAL A 713 -2.60 7.92 9.69
N VAL A 714 -1.50 8.65 9.52
CA VAL A 714 -1.03 9.08 8.21
C VAL A 714 -0.08 8.05 7.60
N ASP A 715 -0.31 7.67 6.35
CA ASP A 715 0.61 6.88 5.53
C ASP A 715 1.88 7.70 5.23
N PRO A 716 3.07 7.31 5.71
CA PRO A 716 4.30 8.06 5.49
C PRO A 716 4.67 8.19 4.02
N THR A 717 4.20 7.28 3.14
CA THR A 717 4.43 7.30 1.69
C THR A 717 3.64 8.39 0.97
N ARG A 718 2.68 9.01 1.66
CA ARG A 718 1.95 10.20 1.23
C ARG A 718 2.59 11.42 1.89
N VAL A 719 3.45 12.11 1.16
CA VAL A 719 4.21 13.26 1.65
C VAL A 719 3.50 14.54 1.22
N THR A 720 2.53 14.97 2.04
CA THR A 720 1.84 16.24 1.88
C THR A 720 2.71 17.38 2.41
N ILE A 721 3.03 18.34 1.55
CA ILE A 721 3.87 19.50 1.86
C ILE A 721 3.00 20.75 1.79
N ALA A 722 2.93 21.49 2.90
CA ALA A 722 2.41 22.85 2.92
C ALA A 722 3.41 23.80 2.26
N ILE A 723 2.91 24.55 1.28
CA ILE A 723 3.68 25.46 0.42
C ILE A 723 3.23 26.92 0.57
N GLY A 724 2.26 27.23 1.44
CA GLY A 724 1.71 28.59 1.58
C GLY A 724 2.76 29.68 1.85
N ALA A 725 3.86 29.33 2.53
CA ALA A 725 4.99 30.24 2.80
C ALA A 725 5.72 30.71 1.53
N THR A 726 5.53 30.03 0.39
CA THR A 726 6.08 30.45 -0.91
C THR A 726 5.32 31.62 -1.53
N GLY A 727 4.08 31.87 -1.11
CA GLY A 727 3.19 32.84 -1.77
C GLY A 727 2.69 32.36 -3.15
N VAL A 728 2.84 31.07 -3.45
CA VAL A 728 2.39 30.41 -4.69
C VAL A 728 1.32 29.38 -4.31
N ASP A 729 0.18 29.42 -5.01
CA ASP A 729 -0.89 28.44 -4.82
C ASP A 729 -0.52 27.06 -5.41
N GLY A 730 -1.25 26.02 -5.03
CA GLY A 730 -0.97 24.65 -5.45
C GLY A 730 -1.04 24.41 -6.97
N ASP A 731 -1.96 25.06 -7.70
CA ASP A 731 -2.09 24.88 -9.16
C ASP A 731 -0.86 25.46 -9.88
N ALA A 732 -0.48 26.69 -9.54
CA ALA A 732 0.71 27.34 -10.07
C ALA A 732 1.98 26.57 -9.69
N PHE A 733 2.09 26.09 -8.45
CA PHE A 733 3.24 25.30 -8.01
C PHE A 733 3.38 24.01 -8.82
N LYS A 734 2.28 23.29 -9.04
CA LYS A 734 2.25 22.06 -9.84
C LYS A 734 2.62 22.30 -11.30
N ASN A 735 1.93 23.23 -11.96
CA ASN A 735 2.04 23.37 -13.41
C ASN A 735 3.27 24.19 -13.80
N GLU A 736 3.47 25.35 -13.18
CA GLU A 736 4.52 26.29 -13.57
C GLU A 736 5.86 25.93 -12.95
N TYR A 737 5.90 25.59 -11.66
CA TYR A 737 7.15 25.37 -10.94
C TYR A 737 7.66 23.93 -11.05
N LEU A 738 6.79 22.91 -10.98
CA LEU A 738 7.22 21.50 -11.06
C LEU A 738 7.24 20.97 -12.50
N MET A 739 6.09 21.01 -13.19
CA MET A 739 5.96 20.38 -14.51
C MET A 739 6.71 21.16 -15.61
N ASN A 740 6.44 22.46 -15.76
CA ASN A 740 7.00 23.23 -16.88
C ASN A 740 8.53 23.44 -16.76
N LYS A 741 9.05 23.63 -15.54
CA LYS A 741 10.50 23.87 -15.32
C LYS A 741 11.31 22.58 -15.20
N TYR A 742 10.76 21.54 -14.55
CA TYR A 742 11.53 20.36 -14.16
C TYR A 742 10.90 19.02 -14.60
N GLY A 743 9.74 19.03 -15.25
CA GLY A 743 9.07 17.81 -15.69
C GLY A 743 8.61 16.90 -14.54
N ILE A 744 8.39 17.46 -13.34
CA ILE A 744 7.91 16.69 -12.18
C ILE A 744 6.38 16.71 -12.17
N GLN A 745 5.79 15.52 -12.30
CA GLN A 745 4.35 15.33 -12.25
C GLN A 745 3.89 14.92 -10.85
N ILE A 746 2.86 15.61 -10.34
CA ILE A 746 2.15 15.24 -9.12
C ILE A 746 0.66 15.08 -9.37
N ASN A 747 -0.01 14.26 -8.56
CA ASN A 747 -1.41 13.89 -8.79
C ASN A 747 -2.41 14.86 -8.15
N LYS A 748 -2.12 15.40 -6.96
CA LYS A 748 -3.04 16.26 -6.20
C LYS A 748 -2.32 17.46 -5.59
N THR A 749 -3.05 18.55 -5.53
CA THR A 749 -2.72 19.78 -4.81
C THR A 749 -3.98 20.27 -4.08
N SER A 750 -3.82 21.03 -3.01
CA SER A 750 -4.88 21.89 -2.49
C SER A 750 -4.57 23.35 -2.89
N ARG A 751 -5.22 24.33 -2.24
CA ARG A 751 -4.85 25.75 -2.38
C ARG A 751 -3.43 26.01 -1.90
N ASN A 752 -3.01 25.39 -0.80
CA ASN A 752 -1.74 25.69 -0.12
C ASN A 752 -0.89 24.44 0.19
N THR A 753 -1.26 23.26 -0.34
CA THR A 753 -0.48 22.02 -0.23
C THR A 753 -0.25 21.34 -1.56
N VAL A 754 0.81 20.53 -1.61
CA VAL A 754 1.11 19.60 -2.71
C VAL A 754 1.40 18.21 -2.15
N LEU A 755 0.93 17.18 -2.83
CA LEU A 755 1.12 15.79 -2.41
C LEU A 755 2.15 15.08 -3.31
N PHE A 756 3.26 14.69 -2.71
CA PHE A 756 4.22 13.76 -3.31
C PHE A 756 3.95 12.34 -2.81
N MET A 757 4.06 11.36 -3.70
CA MET A 757 3.80 9.97 -3.35
C MET A 757 4.96 9.11 -3.80
N THR A 758 5.51 8.33 -2.87
CA THR A 758 6.42 7.23 -3.22
C THR A 758 5.60 6.00 -3.57
N ASN A 759 6.12 5.17 -4.47
CA ASN A 759 5.53 3.89 -4.88
C ASN A 759 6.64 2.82 -4.97
N ILE A 760 6.26 1.57 -5.19
CA ILE A 760 7.18 0.43 -5.33
C ILE A 760 8.23 0.57 -6.46
N GLY A 761 8.04 1.51 -7.39
CA GLY A 761 9.00 1.84 -8.45
C GLY A 761 9.83 3.09 -8.18
N THR A 762 9.67 3.75 -7.03
CA THR A 762 10.39 4.99 -6.71
C THR A 762 11.82 4.68 -6.31
N SER A 763 12.79 5.24 -7.04
CA SER A 763 14.22 5.05 -6.76
C SER A 763 14.80 6.15 -5.87
N ARG A 764 15.92 5.86 -5.20
CA ARG A 764 16.69 6.87 -4.46
C ARG A 764 17.11 8.04 -5.35
N GLY A 765 17.39 7.78 -6.63
CA GLY A 765 17.72 8.82 -7.62
C GLY A 765 16.57 9.79 -7.86
N ALA A 766 15.32 9.30 -7.87
CA ALA A 766 14.15 10.16 -8.00
C ALA A 766 13.96 11.05 -6.76
N ILE A 767 14.19 10.52 -5.55
CA ILE A 767 14.16 11.31 -4.30
C ILE A 767 15.24 12.40 -4.31
N ALA A 768 16.47 12.05 -4.69
CA ALA A 768 17.57 13.01 -4.78
C ALA A 768 17.27 14.14 -5.80
N TYR A 769 16.68 13.79 -6.95
CA TYR A 769 16.26 14.76 -7.96
C TYR A 769 15.18 15.70 -7.42
N LEU A 770 14.17 15.18 -6.73
CA LEU A 770 13.12 16.00 -6.12
C LEU A 770 13.71 16.96 -5.08
N LEU A 771 14.60 16.49 -4.20
CA LEU A 771 15.26 17.32 -3.20
C LEU A 771 16.09 18.45 -3.83
N ASP A 772 16.87 18.14 -4.89
CA ASP A 772 17.62 19.15 -5.64
C ASP A 772 16.70 20.21 -6.25
N VAL A 773 15.56 19.80 -6.83
CA VAL A 773 14.55 20.73 -7.36
C VAL A 773 13.94 21.59 -6.25
N LEU A 774 13.55 21.01 -5.12
CA LEU A 774 13.01 21.79 -3.99
C LEU A 774 14.04 22.79 -3.45
N ILE A 775 15.33 22.42 -3.36
CA ILE A 775 16.40 23.34 -2.97
C ILE A 775 16.53 24.49 -3.99
N LYS A 776 16.51 24.19 -5.30
CA LYS A 776 16.56 25.22 -6.35
C LYS A 776 15.38 26.19 -6.25
N LEU A 777 14.18 25.66 -6.02
CA LEU A 777 12.96 26.46 -5.84
C LEU A 777 13.04 27.33 -4.57
N ALA A 778 13.50 26.78 -3.45
CA ALA A 778 13.69 27.56 -2.23
C ALA A 778 14.67 28.73 -2.44
N LYS A 779 15.79 28.50 -3.14
CA LYS A 779 16.74 29.57 -3.51
C LYS A 779 16.10 30.59 -4.44
N GLU A 780 15.30 30.15 -5.42
CA GLU A 780 14.57 31.06 -6.32
C GLU A 780 13.64 31.98 -5.52
N PHE A 781 12.94 31.46 -4.50
CA PHE A 781 12.08 32.27 -3.63
C PHE A 781 12.87 33.22 -2.72
N GLU A 782 14.06 32.83 -2.23
CA GLU A 782 14.94 33.74 -1.49
C GLU A 782 15.43 34.90 -2.36
N THR A 783 15.97 34.59 -3.54
CA THR A 783 16.46 35.61 -4.48
C THR A 783 15.33 36.56 -4.88
N ARG A 784 14.14 36.02 -5.22
CA ARG A 784 12.96 36.84 -5.53
C ARG A 784 12.62 37.79 -4.39
N TRP A 785 12.66 37.33 -3.14
CA TRP A 785 12.38 38.16 -1.97
C TRP A 785 13.43 39.27 -1.76
N GLU A 786 14.71 38.91 -1.90
CA GLU A 786 15.84 39.83 -1.74
C GLU A 786 15.82 40.96 -2.77
N GLU A 787 15.59 40.60 -4.04
CA GLU A 787 15.56 41.53 -5.18
C GLU A 787 14.26 42.35 -5.28
N SER A 788 13.19 41.93 -4.59
CA SER A 788 11.89 42.62 -4.61
C SER A 788 11.96 44.02 -3.99
N SER A 789 11.40 45.00 -4.68
CA SER A 789 11.13 46.34 -4.15
C SER A 789 10.10 46.30 -3.01
N ARG A 790 9.96 47.40 -2.24
CA ARG A 790 8.99 47.46 -1.12
C ARG A 790 7.55 47.15 -1.55
N PRO A 791 7.01 47.66 -2.68
CA PRO A 791 5.67 47.28 -3.14
C PRO A 791 5.55 45.79 -3.51
N GLU A 792 6.55 45.22 -4.18
CA GLU A 792 6.55 43.81 -4.56
C GLU A 792 6.59 42.88 -3.34
N ARG A 793 7.37 43.24 -2.31
CA ARG A 793 7.36 42.51 -1.03
C ARG A 793 5.99 42.48 -0.38
N LYS A 794 5.27 43.61 -0.37
CA LYS A 794 3.90 43.66 0.15
C LYS A 794 2.94 42.75 -0.62
N ILE A 795 3.12 42.61 -1.94
CA ILE A 795 2.31 41.69 -2.75
C ILE A 795 2.61 40.24 -2.34
N ILE A 796 3.88 39.89 -2.14
CA ILE A 796 4.28 38.54 -1.70
C ILE A 796 3.73 38.26 -0.30
N GLU A 797 3.90 39.18 0.65
CA GLU A 797 3.37 39.07 2.02
C GLU A 797 1.85 38.89 2.02
N HIS A 798 1.13 39.64 1.19
CA HIS A 798 -0.32 39.50 1.07
C HIS A 798 -0.72 38.13 0.50
N ARG A 799 -0.01 37.61 -0.50
CA ARG A 799 -0.26 36.25 -1.02
C ARG A 799 0.01 35.17 0.03
N VAL A 800 1.11 35.29 0.77
CA VAL A 800 1.42 34.37 1.87
C VAL A 800 0.32 34.43 2.93
N HIS A 801 -0.12 35.64 3.32
CA HIS A 801 -1.23 35.82 4.25
C HIS A 801 -2.51 35.14 3.74
N SER A 802 -2.86 35.35 2.47
CA SER A 802 -4.06 34.76 1.88
C SER A 802 -4.01 33.23 1.85
N LEU A 803 -2.85 32.64 1.59
CA LEU A 803 -2.66 31.18 1.56
C LEU A 803 -2.50 30.52 2.94
N THR A 804 -2.31 31.30 4.00
CA THR A 804 -2.02 30.77 5.35
C THR A 804 -2.99 31.22 6.44
N GLN A 805 -3.74 32.30 6.24
CA GLN A 805 -4.65 32.89 7.24
C GLN A 805 -6.08 33.13 6.71
N GLU A 806 -6.27 33.37 5.41
CA GLU A 806 -7.60 33.62 4.80
C GLU A 806 -8.16 32.35 4.15
N LEU A 807 -8.36 31.32 4.98
CA LEU A 807 -8.75 29.99 4.51
C LEU A 807 -10.28 29.85 4.47
N PRO A 808 -10.87 29.39 3.36
CA PRO A 808 -12.32 29.21 3.29
C PRO A 808 -12.76 28.07 4.22
N PRO A 809 -13.88 28.23 4.94
CA PRO A 809 -14.44 27.12 5.71
C PRO A 809 -14.88 26.00 4.78
N LEU A 810 -14.79 24.77 5.29
CA LEU A 810 -15.27 23.57 4.63
C LEU A 810 -16.77 23.36 4.96
N PRO A 811 -17.69 23.54 3.99
CA PRO A 811 -19.12 23.51 4.25
C PRO A 811 -19.70 22.08 4.30
N ASP A 812 -20.88 21.94 4.91
CA ASP A 812 -21.68 20.73 4.80
C ASP A 812 -22.28 20.62 3.38
N PHE A 813 -21.98 19.52 2.71
CA PHE A 813 -22.43 19.23 1.36
C PHE A 813 -23.57 18.20 1.31
N SER A 814 -24.01 17.68 2.44
CA SER A 814 -24.73 16.40 2.54
C SER A 814 -26.26 16.54 2.37
N ARG A 815 -26.82 17.76 2.48
CA ARG A 815 -28.27 18.01 2.47
C ARG A 815 -28.94 17.75 1.11
N PHE A 816 -29.90 16.82 1.10
CA PHE A 816 -30.86 16.64 -0.01
C PHE A 816 -32.11 17.52 0.15
N HIS A 817 -32.67 17.94 -0.98
CA HIS A 817 -33.97 18.63 -1.02
C HIS A 817 -35.10 17.68 -0.63
N GLY A 818 -36.18 18.20 -0.02
CA GLY A 818 -37.31 17.40 0.46
C GLY A 818 -37.96 16.54 -0.64
N ALA A 819 -37.97 17.02 -1.88
CA ALA A 819 -38.47 16.31 -3.05
C ALA A 819 -37.75 14.97 -3.32
N PHE A 820 -36.49 14.84 -2.90
CA PHE A 820 -35.68 13.64 -3.08
C PHE A 820 -35.43 12.90 -1.77
N ARG A 821 -36.17 13.22 -0.70
CA ARG A 821 -36.11 12.53 0.59
C ARG A 821 -37.40 11.76 0.83
N GLN A 822 -37.29 10.55 1.36
CA GLN A 822 -38.46 9.74 1.71
C GLN A 822 -38.99 10.01 3.12
N CYS A 823 -38.09 10.36 4.05
CA CYS A 823 -38.41 10.61 5.44
C CYS A 823 -37.77 11.93 5.90
N ALA A 824 -38.49 12.69 6.73
CA ALA A 824 -37.98 13.93 7.31
C ALA A 824 -36.96 13.67 8.44
N ASP A 825 -37.03 12.51 9.10
CA ASP A 825 -36.23 12.19 10.29
C ASP A 825 -34.83 11.64 9.96
N THR A 826 -34.60 11.20 8.71
CA THR A 826 -33.33 10.59 8.28
C THR A 826 -32.80 11.26 7.00
N PRO A 827 -31.47 11.41 6.83
CA PRO A 827 -30.88 12.32 5.84
C PRO A 827 -30.76 11.75 4.42
N GLN A 828 -31.11 10.48 4.18
CA GLN A 828 -30.89 9.82 2.89
C GLN A 828 -31.65 10.47 1.74
N GLY A 829 -30.99 10.57 0.59
CA GLY A 829 -31.57 11.06 -0.65
C GLY A 829 -31.68 10.01 -1.76
N ASP A 830 -32.73 10.11 -2.58
CA ASP A 830 -32.89 9.38 -3.83
C ASP A 830 -32.13 10.06 -4.97
N ILE A 831 -30.82 9.77 -5.02
CA ILE A 831 -29.94 10.29 -6.07
C ILE A 831 -30.35 9.82 -7.47
N ARG A 832 -31.00 8.65 -7.59
CA ARG A 832 -31.40 8.10 -8.90
C ARG A 832 -32.54 8.90 -9.49
N CYS A 833 -33.58 9.17 -8.71
CA CYS A 833 -34.71 9.99 -9.14
C CYS A 833 -34.22 11.36 -9.63
N ALA A 834 -33.42 12.06 -8.82
CA ALA A 834 -32.84 13.33 -9.23
C ALA A 834 -31.99 13.22 -10.51
N TYR A 835 -31.14 12.20 -10.61
CA TYR A 835 -30.27 12.03 -11.78
C TYR A 835 -31.03 11.90 -13.10
N PHE A 836 -32.14 11.15 -13.12
CA PHE A 836 -32.95 10.96 -14.34
C PHE A 836 -33.97 12.09 -14.56
N LEU A 837 -34.47 12.73 -13.51
CA LEU A 837 -35.35 13.90 -13.66
C LEU A 837 -34.65 15.04 -14.42
N ALA A 838 -33.33 15.18 -14.24
CA ALA A 838 -32.49 16.15 -14.93
C ALA A 838 -32.28 15.86 -16.43
N TYR A 839 -32.78 14.74 -16.97
CA TYR A 839 -32.66 14.44 -18.40
C TYR A 839 -33.65 15.24 -19.25
N ASP A 840 -34.76 15.65 -18.66
CA ASP A 840 -35.70 16.55 -19.31
C ASP A 840 -35.21 17.99 -19.15
N GLU A 841 -34.97 18.66 -20.27
CA GLU A 841 -34.50 20.03 -20.30
C GLU A 841 -35.51 20.98 -19.66
N GLU A 842 -36.83 20.71 -19.75
CA GLU A 842 -37.88 21.54 -19.16
C GLU A 842 -37.83 21.56 -17.62
N ASN A 843 -37.23 20.54 -17.01
CA ASN A 843 -37.07 20.44 -15.56
C ASN A 843 -35.85 21.19 -15.04
N THR A 844 -34.98 21.70 -15.93
CA THR A 844 -33.70 22.27 -15.55
C THR A 844 -33.50 23.67 -16.10
N GLU A 845 -32.68 24.45 -15.41
CA GLU A 845 -32.19 25.73 -15.89
C GLU A 845 -30.75 25.96 -15.45
N TYR A 846 -30.13 27.02 -15.97
CA TYR A 846 -28.76 27.39 -15.62
C TYR A 846 -28.73 28.67 -14.78
N LEU A 847 -28.04 28.62 -13.64
CA LEU A 847 -27.82 29.77 -12.79
C LEU A 847 -26.33 30.02 -12.56
N ARG A 848 -25.91 31.26 -12.78
CA ARG A 848 -24.53 31.72 -12.60
C ARG A 848 -24.30 32.20 -11.16
N PHE A 849 -23.27 31.68 -10.51
CA PHE A 849 -22.85 32.15 -9.19
C PHE A 849 -21.72 33.19 -9.25
N ASP A 850 -21.06 33.34 -10.40
CA ASP A 850 -19.98 34.31 -10.62
C ASP A 850 -20.49 35.75 -10.83
N ASN A 851 -21.73 35.91 -11.28
CA ASN A 851 -22.39 37.20 -11.48
C ASN A 851 -23.46 37.53 -10.42
N GLY A 852 -23.63 36.67 -9.41
CA GLY A 852 -24.60 36.88 -8.32
C GLY A 852 -26.04 36.42 -8.62
N ALA A 853 -26.33 35.85 -9.80
CA ALA A 853 -27.70 35.47 -10.18
C ALA A 853 -28.24 34.33 -9.29
N LEU A 854 -27.44 33.29 -9.07
CA LEU A 854 -27.81 32.17 -8.20
C LEU A 854 -28.06 32.65 -6.76
N GLN A 855 -27.20 33.52 -6.24
CA GLN A 855 -27.35 34.12 -4.90
C GLN A 855 -28.58 35.04 -4.81
N ALA A 856 -29.01 35.68 -5.90
CA ALA A 856 -30.23 36.48 -5.92
C ALA A 856 -31.48 35.61 -5.78
N GLU A 857 -31.51 34.43 -6.41
CA GLU A 857 -32.59 33.45 -6.26
C GLU A 857 -32.66 32.92 -4.83
N MET A 858 -31.53 32.53 -4.25
CA MET A 858 -31.47 32.05 -2.86
C MET A 858 -31.96 33.11 -1.86
N ARG A 859 -31.59 34.39 -2.05
CA ARG A 859 -32.06 35.50 -1.20
C ARG A 859 -33.56 35.79 -1.32
N GLN A 860 -34.21 35.35 -2.40
CA GLN A 860 -35.66 35.42 -2.57
C GLN A 860 -36.39 34.26 -1.87
N GLY A 861 -35.66 33.34 -1.23
CA GLY A 861 -36.22 32.20 -0.50
C GLY A 861 -36.35 30.92 -1.33
N ARG A 862 -35.78 30.89 -2.55
CA ARG A 862 -35.77 29.70 -3.40
C ARG A 862 -34.68 28.72 -2.96
N ASP A 863 -35.07 27.49 -2.64
CA ASP A 863 -34.12 26.38 -2.47
C ASP A 863 -33.58 26.00 -3.87
N VAL A 864 -32.35 26.42 -4.17
CA VAL A 864 -31.69 26.07 -5.44
C VAL A 864 -31.13 24.66 -5.33
N VAL A 865 -31.56 23.75 -6.20
CA VAL A 865 -31.19 22.32 -6.14
C VAL A 865 -30.35 21.93 -7.34
N SER A 866 -29.20 21.31 -7.09
CA SER A 866 -28.30 20.85 -8.16
C SER A 866 -28.95 19.74 -8.99
N ALA A 867 -28.89 19.86 -10.31
CA ALA A 867 -29.37 18.85 -11.26
C ALA A 867 -28.21 18.04 -11.88
N SER A 868 -26.96 18.33 -11.51
CA SER A 868 -25.78 17.67 -12.05
C SER A 868 -24.73 17.40 -10.97
N PHE A 869 -23.72 16.59 -11.28
CA PHE A 869 -22.56 16.47 -10.40
C PHE A 869 -21.69 17.73 -10.52
N VAL A 870 -21.38 18.36 -9.39
CA VAL A 870 -20.43 19.48 -9.32
C VAL A 870 -19.15 18.98 -8.67
N ILE A 871 -18.04 19.02 -9.41
CA ILE A 871 -16.73 18.47 -8.99
C ILE A 871 -15.63 19.49 -9.31
N PRO A 872 -15.22 20.32 -8.34
CA PRO A 872 -14.07 21.21 -8.51
C PRO A 872 -12.74 20.44 -8.46
N TYR A 873 -11.76 20.85 -9.28
CA TYR A 873 -10.42 20.29 -9.29
C TYR A 873 -9.36 21.37 -8.99
N PRO A 874 -8.68 21.31 -7.82
CA PRO A 874 -8.93 20.43 -6.65
C PRO A 874 -10.21 20.76 -5.85
N PRO A 875 -10.67 19.89 -4.90
CA PRO A 875 -10.07 18.63 -4.44
C PRO A 875 -10.39 17.37 -5.28
N GLY A 876 -11.33 17.43 -6.23
CA GLY A 876 -11.59 16.35 -7.19
C GLY A 876 -12.60 15.28 -6.76
N PHE A 877 -13.41 15.56 -5.73
CA PHE A 877 -14.59 14.76 -5.34
C PHE A 877 -15.89 15.57 -5.51
N PRO A 878 -17.06 14.92 -5.61
CA PRO A 878 -18.32 15.63 -5.79
C PRO A 878 -18.72 16.47 -4.58
N VAL A 879 -18.73 17.80 -4.74
CA VAL A 879 -19.22 18.74 -3.72
C VAL A 879 -20.74 18.89 -3.78
N LEU A 880 -21.35 18.68 -4.94
CA LEU A 880 -22.79 18.52 -5.09
C LEU A 880 -23.09 17.32 -5.99
N VAL A 881 -24.14 16.60 -5.65
CA VAL A 881 -24.75 15.58 -6.52
C VAL A 881 -26.19 15.99 -6.86
N PRO A 882 -26.77 15.42 -7.94
CA PRO A 882 -28.16 15.69 -8.28
C PRO A 882 -29.11 15.48 -7.09
N GLY A 883 -29.98 16.47 -6.85
CA GLY A 883 -30.97 16.47 -5.78
C GLY A 883 -30.52 17.15 -4.48
N GLN A 884 -29.27 17.62 -4.40
CA GLN A 884 -28.76 18.34 -3.24
C GLN A 884 -28.98 19.84 -3.33
N VAL A 885 -29.21 20.46 -2.16
CA VAL A 885 -29.46 21.90 -2.05
C VAL A 885 -28.12 22.66 -2.09
N VAL A 886 -28.07 23.73 -2.88
CA VAL A 886 -26.94 24.66 -2.91
C VAL A 886 -27.06 25.63 -1.74
N SER A 887 -26.01 25.77 -0.92
CA SER A 887 -25.95 26.70 0.21
C SER A 887 -24.98 27.86 -0.06
N GLU A 888 -25.09 28.95 0.71
CA GLU A 888 -24.19 30.10 0.56
C GLU A 888 -22.74 29.72 0.87
N GLU A 889 -22.53 28.82 1.82
CA GLU A 889 -21.22 28.31 2.20
C GLU A 889 -20.60 27.46 1.08
N ILE A 890 -21.41 26.67 0.36
CA ILE A 890 -20.95 25.91 -0.82
C ILE A 890 -20.50 26.86 -1.94
N LEU A 891 -21.23 27.94 -2.17
CA LEU A 891 -20.86 28.95 -3.17
C LEU A 891 -19.60 29.71 -2.76
N ALA A 892 -19.49 30.10 -1.49
CA ALA A 892 -18.30 30.74 -0.95
C ALA A 892 -17.08 29.83 -1.09
N PHE A 893 -17.23 28.53 -0.81
CA PHE A 893 -16.19 27.53 -1.05
C PHE A 893 -15.80 27.45 -2.54
N LEU A 894 -16.77 27.31 -3.45
CA LEU A 894 -16.51 27.26 -4.90
C LEU A 894 -15.84 28.52 -5.45
N GLN A 895 -16.17 29.71 -4.92
CA GLN A 895 -15.57 30.98 -5.31
C GLN A 895 -14.17 31.18 -4.72
N ALA A 896 -13.90 30.64 -3.53
CA ALA A 896 -12.60 30.73 -2.87
C ALA A 896 -11.58 29.71 -3.38
N LEU A 897 -12.05 28.69 -4.10
CA LEU A 897 -11.20 27.81 -4.89
C LEU A 897 -10.73 28.61 -6.12
N ASP A 898 -9.42 28.91 -6.20
CA ASP A 898 -8.77 29.48 -7.39
C ASP A 898 -8.70 28.43 -8.53
N VAL A 899 -9.80 27.73 -8.80
CA VAL A 899 -9.87 26.57 -9.71
C VAL A 899 -10.29 27.00 -11.11
N LYS A 900 -9.54 26.53 -12.11
CA LYS A 900 -9.86 26.74 -13.53
C LYS A 900 -10.84 25.69 -14.06
N GLU A 901 -10.99 24.56 -13.36
CA GLU A 901 -11.78 23.41 -13.81
C GLU A 901 -12.79 22.98 -12.73
N ILE A 902 -14.08 23.19 -13.02
CA ILE A 902 -15.21 22.69 -12.22
C ILE A 902 -16.10 21.87 -13.15
N HIS A 903 -16.12 20.55 -12.99
CA HIS A 903 -17.07 19.71 -13.74
C HIS A 903 -18.48 20.02 -13.24
N GLY A 904 -19.44 20.16 -14.14
CA GLY A 904 -20.81 20.59 -13.82
C GLY A 904 -21.04 22.10 -13.87
N TYR A 905 -20.00 22.91 -14.09
CA TYR A 905 -20.12 24.36 -14.29
C TYR A 905 -19.73 24.77 -15.72
N ARG A 906 -20.57 25.60 -16.35
CA ARG A 906 -20.29 26.18 -17.67
C ARG A 906 -20.09 27.69 -17.51
N PRO A 907 -18.92 28.28 -17.78
CA PRO A 907 -18.68 29.71 -17.55
C PRO A 907 -19.69 30.67 -18.20
N GLU A 908 -20.19 30.30 -19.39
CA GLU A 908 -21.18 31.07 -20.15
C GLU A 908 -22.60 30.99 -19.54
N LEU A 909 -22.95 29.86 -18.91
CA LEU A 909 -24.33 29.56 -18.51
C LEU A 909 -24.55 29.45 -17.00
N GLY A 910 -23.61 28.85 -16.27
CA GLY A 910 -23.72 28.61 -14.84
C GLY A 910 -23.73 27.13 -14.45
N LEU A 911 -24.25 26.84 -13.26
CA LEU A 911 -24.57 25.50 -12.76
C LEU A 911 -25.94 25.06 -13.30
N LEU A 912 -26.06 23.78 -13.65
CA LEU A 912 -27.35 23.17 -13.98
C LEU A 912 -28.13 22.86 -12.69
N VAL A 913 -29.31 23.44 -12.55
CA VAL A 913 -30.19 23.34 -11.37
C VAL A 913 -31.62 22.98 -11.77
N PHE A 914 -32.42 22.49 -10.83
CA PHE A 914 -33.84 22.23 -11.08
C PHE A 914 -34.68 23.51 -11.06
N THR A 915 -35.68 23.57 -11.94
CA THR A 915 -36.75 24.56 -11.87
C THR A 915 -37.64 24.28 -10.65
N GLU A 916 -38.31 25.30 -10.10
CA GLU A 916 -39.21 25.11 -8.95
C GLU A 916 -40.37 24.15 -9.28
N ALA A 917 -40.88 24.19 -10.51
CA ALA A 917 -41.96 23.31 -10.97
C ALA A 917 -41.56 21.83 -10.90
N ALA A 918 -40.32 21.48 -11.27
CA ALA A 918 -39.81 20.11 -11.23
C ALA A 918 -39.71 19.54 -9.80
N LEU A 919 -39.65 20.40 -8.78
CA LEU A 919 -39.48 19.99 -7.38
C LEU A 919 -40.80 19.76 -6.63
N VAL A 920 -41.95 20.12 -7.23
CA VAL A 920 -43.28 19.99 -6.60
C VAL A 920 -43.84 18.56 -6.72
N ASP A 921 -43.58 17.87 -7.84
CA ASP A 921 -43.96 16.46 -8.05
C ASP A 921 -42.93 15.71 -8.90
N PRO A 922 -41.83 15.20 -8.30
CA PRO A 922 -40.80 14.45 -9.02
C PRO A 922 -41.29 13.12 -9.61
N ALA A 923 -42.46 12.62 -9.19
CA ALA A 923 -43.01 11.33 -9.60
C ALA A 923 -43.89 11.39 -10.85
N ALA A 924 -44.14 12.61 -11.39
CA ALA A 924 -44.86 12.81 -12.64
C ALA A 924 -43.98 12.65 -13.91
N GLY A 925 -42.65 12.49 -13.75
CA GLY A 925 -41.65 12.37 -14.81
C GLY A 925 -41.05 10.97 -14.98
#